data_AF-A0AB39QZV6-F1
#
_entry.id   AF-A0AB39QZV6-F1
#
_cell.length_a   1.000
_cell.length_b   1.000
_cell.length_c   1.000
_cell.angle_alpha   90.00
_cell.angle_beta   90.00
_cell.angle_gamma   90.00
#
_symmetry.space_group_name_H-M   'P 1'
#
loop_
_entity.id
_entity.type
_entity.pdbx_description
1 polymer ?
#
loop_
_entity_poly.entity_id
_entity_poly.type
_entity_poly.pdbx_seq_one_letter_code
_entity_poly.pdbx_strand_id
1 'polypeptide(L)'
;MSETSRRRILGALAGGAALSVLPPSLLKAMAAPMPRGGMQAIEHVIVLMQENRSFDNYFGTLKGVRGFGDRTPLRLPEGADVFRQPRAGGDVLPFSARQAAVDAGRPESDIQYLGSLPHGFTDATQARANGWWNDWIAAKGQSTMAFYDRRDIPLQYELADRFTICDSYFCSIYGSTNPNRNYLWTGTTGFEPDGVNRAVTNAAYSYTHAGYDWTTYPERLEAAGISWQIYQEWDNFTDNAVEYFRPWKQIGRKILSKVSGEFSTTEQFYDSLWGKSSAQRQAALAQFQQGVDSLTEAERRLFLRGAYRSEPDTLIPRLTADIKNGTLPAVSWVVPTAALSEHPGSSTPVGSANLVYDLLDALASDRETWSKTVLFINFDENDGYFDHVPAPVAPKPDSGNSDDWFNGRPVGPGPRVPMTIVSPWTVGGFVSSEAFDHTSVIRFMEQWTGVREPNISAWRRSVFGDLTSVFDFHRTHRQPEVEQPGPVPAPIGRWNPVPPKKQALPEQEAGTRPTRPLPYRLSLRADVTDGQVRLRLGNTGTAAAAVTAYPGDGGEPRTWTLAAGGSTADTVAYGPDGYDLQVRGPGWSTWELRGAGAGAEAYLVEQAGPGPVMVHCANPSSTTRTLLVGESVYPRHADDHVRTVTLAPGQKRVVPIHLSRHGWYDIVVVDERDPGFLRRMTGRLADPKESVTDPATGILPALAASITLPEPLPGLDTPLAQGSPAEVVVTLTNRSAAHLDRLAATLLIPSGWTVERSGSAPRSLAAGKSADVRFAVTPAAAATVGSLIVAAHADGDGLLKIADARVRTKVAAAMSVTLTGPSASPKTDGTVLSPGEPRTVTATVTNAGSAPLTGLAGTLTLPDGWTATPSASVPATVPARSSVALAWDVVAPVSAARTSAAVKATVTASLGGRAKEQTASLTAEVGPVMTGYLLAEDFESVAPSLASAVDLSRPGLVGWTRTTPGGWTVTNAPTMPQGTRELQGWTFLSKQFWFPAGQDRPNFSRSLGIVAVADADDWDDTGSPSSRGRFDSTLTTPAVAIPPGTSTLHLGFDSHYRQESPQEAEVTVEFDAGGATRVLHYSSAASGNTNNGQDQQNQLVDLSFAVPSGATSVRVNFRLFNAGNNWFWAIDNVRLGTGPINDA
;
A
#
# COMPACT_ATOMS: atom_id res chain seq x y z
N MET A 1 3.88 34.15 -14.06
CA MET A 1 4.92 33.36 -14.78
C MET A 1 5.56 34.15 -15.91
N SER A 2 6.80 33.81 -16.30
CA SER A 2 7.37 34.24 -17.60
C SER A 2 7.16 33.15 -18.67
N GLU A 3 6.88 33.54 -19.91
CA GLU A 3 6.71 32.61 -21.04
C GLU A 3 7.98 31.79 -21.34
N THR A 4 9.14 32.30 -20.92
CA THR A 4 10.47 31.70 -21.10
C THR A 4 10.68 30.46 -20.21
N SER A 5 10.16 30.47 -18.98
CA SER A 5 10.24 29.34 -18.04
C SER A 5 9.49 28.11 -18.59
N ARG A 6 8.23 28.31 -18.99
CA ARG A 6 7.40 27.28 -19.63
C ARG A 6 8.03 26.71 -20.91
N ARG A 7 8.53 27.57 -21.80
CA ARG A 7 9.16 27.12 -23.07
C ARG A 7 10.47 26.36 -22.88
N ARG A 8 11.20 26.53 -21.77
CA ARG A 8 12.46 25.80 -21.52
C ARG A 8 12.22 24.44 -20.89
N ILE A 9 11.31 24.36 -19.92
CA ILE A 9 10.89 23.08 -19.32
C ILE A 9 10.19 22.20 -20.38
N LEU A 10 9.41 22.80 -21.29
CA LEU A 10 8.74 22.08 -22.39
C LEU A 10 9.59 21.91 -23.67
N GLY A 11 10.58 22.78 -23.91
CA GLY A 11 11.27 22.91 -25.20
C GLY A 11 12.66 22.25 -25.32
N ALA A 12 13.10 21.47 -24.34
CA ALA A 12 14.36 20.71 -24.38
C ALA A 12 14.40 19.59 -25.45
N LEU A 13 13.46 19.56 -26.39
CA LEU A 13 13.18 18.47 -27.33
C LEU A 13 13.89 18.53 -28.70
N ALA A 14 14.58 19.62 -29.06
CA ALA A 14 14.90 19.89 -30.47
C ALA A 14 16.39 20.05 -30.84
N GLY A 15 17.35 19.83 -29.95
CA GLY A 15 18.77 19.98 -30.30
C GLY A 15 19.69 19.07 -29.49
N GLY A 16 20.42 18.18 -30.17
CA GLY A 16 21.29 17.15 -29.58
C GLY A 16 22.56 17.64 -28.87
N ALA A 17 22.43 18.59 -27.94
CA ALA A 17 23.48 18.97 -27.00
C ALA A 17 22.96 18.88 -25.55
N ALA A 18 23.81 18.41 -24.63
CA ALA A 18 23.54 18.28 -23.20
C ALA A 18 23.23 19.63 -22.53
N LEU A 19 21.96 20.05 -22.49
CA LEU A 19 21.47 21.21 -21.76
C LEU A 19 20.73 20.75 -20.49
N SER A 20 21.13 21.32 -19.34
CA SER A 20 20.50 21.14 -18.02
C SER A 20 19.08 21.76 -17.99
N VAL A 21 18.19 21.23 -17.14
CA VAL A 21 16.83 21.80 -16.92
C VAL A 21 16.79 22.83 -15.78
N LEU A 22 17.91 23.04 -15.07
CA LEU A 22 18.05 24.14 -14.11
C LEU A 22 18.09 25.52 -14.79
N PRO A 23 17.68 26.60 -14.08
CA PRO A 23 17.82 27.96 -14.59
C PRO A 23 19.27 28.31 -14.95
N PRO A 24 19.53 29.02 -16.07
CA PRO A 24 20.89 29.44 -16.42
C PRO A 24 21.52 30.37 -15.39
N SER A 25 20.71 31.19 -14.72
CA SER A 25 21.13 32.03 -13.60
C SER A 25 21.75 31.16 -12.50
N LEU A 26 21.08 30.06 -12.13
CA LEU A 26 21.57 29.10 -11.15
C LEU A 26 22.84 28.40 -11.62
N LEU A 27 22.91 27.89 -12.84
CA LEU A 27 24.13 27.28 -13.38
C LEU A 27 25.32 28.25 -13.34
N LYS A 28 25.09 29.51 -13.71
CA LYS A 28 26.10 30.58 -13.67
C LYS A 28 26.50 30.91 -12.23
N ALA A 29 25.56 30.98 -11.31
CA ALA A 29 25.79 31.27 -9.90
C ALA A 29 26.53 30.13 -9.20
N MET A 30 26.21 28.87 -9.51
CA MET A 30 26.89 27.68 -8.99
C MET A 30 28.30 27.49 -9.58
N ALA A 31 28.64 28.13 -10.70
CA ALA A 31 29.99 28.13 -11.25
C ALA A 31 30.93 29.09 -10.47
N ALA A 32 30.37 29.95 -9.62
CA ALA A 32 31.12 30.79 -8.72
C ALA A 32 31.78 29.98 -7.58
N PRO A 33 32.94 30.42 -7.06
CA PRO A 33 33.44 29.92 -5.79
C PRO A 33 32.43 30.17 -4.67
N MET A 34 32.22 29.16 -3.82
CA MET A 34 31.34 29.25 -2.65
C MET A 34 31.97 30.11 -1.54
N PRO A 35 31.20 30.99 -0.87
CA PRO A 35 31.68 31.74 0.29
C PRO A 35 32.05 30.83 1.46
N ARG A 36 33.20 31.10 2.08
CA ARG A 36 33.63 30.42 3.32
C ARG A 36 33.16 31.22 4.53
N GLY A 37 32.97 30.57 5.67
CA GLY A 37 32.65 31.27 6.92
C GLY A 37 31.79 30.50 7.93
N GLY A 38 31.46 29.23 7.65
CA GLY A 38 30.53 28.48 8.49
C GLY A 38 29.09 28.98 8.36
N MET A 39 28.24 28.61 9.32
CA MET A 39 26.82 28.95 9.35
C MET A 39 26.56 30.47 9.42
N GLN A 40 27.52 31.27 9.91
CA GLN A 40 27.44 32.73 9.94
C GLN A 40 27.52 33.38 8.55
N ALA A 41 27.94 32.64 7.52
CA ALA A 41 27.92 33.13 6.14
C ALA A 41 26.51 33.14 5.53
N ILE A 42 25.52 32.54 6.21
CA ILE A 42 24.11 32.55 5.81
C ILE A 42 23.49 33.86 6.29
N GLU A 43 22.89 34.60 5.36
CA GLU A 43 22.07 35.78 5.65
C GLU A 43 20.57 35.48 5.44
N HIS A 44 20.23 34.51 4.59
CA HIS A 44 18.84 34.17 4.25
C HIS A 44 18.57 32.66 4.28
N VAL A 45 17.47 32.28 4.95
CA VAL A 45 16.88 30.94 4.92
C VAL A 45 15.50 31.04 4.29
N ILE A 46 15.28 30.27 3.23
CA ILE A 46 14.02 30.19 2.51
C ILE A 46 13.46 28.77 2.67
N VAL A 47 12.19 28.66 3.04
CA VAL A 47 11.49 27.38 3.20
C VAL A 47 10.34 27.31 2.20
N LEU A 48 10.37 26.31 1.32
CA LEU A 48 9.28 25.93 0.43
C LEU A 48 8.83 24.52 0.81
N MET A 49 7.60 24.41 1.32
CA MET A 49 6.96 23.14 1.65
C MET A 49 5.85 22.84 0.64
N GLN A 50 6.10 21.87 -0.22
CA GLN A 50 5.16 21.34 -1.22
C GLN A 50 4.27 20.24 -0.61
N GLU A 51 3.36 19.74 -1.44
CA GLU A 51 2.34 18.74 -1.15
C GLU A 51 2.30 17.68 -2.26
N ASN A 52 1.83 16.47 -2.04
CA ASN A 52 2.27 15.63 -0.95
C ASN A 52 2.82 14.36 -1.62
N ARG A 53 4.04 13.95 -1.26
CA ARG A 53 4.79 12.91 -1.97
C ARG A 53 5.64 12.13 -0.98
N SER A 54 5.60 10.80 -1.07
CA SER A 54 6.59 9.98 -0.36
C SER A 54 7.95 10.07 -1.02
N PHE A 55 9.00 9.76 -0.26
CA PHE A 55 10.35 9.69 -0.81
C PHE A 55 10.45 8.62 -1.90
N ASP A 56 9.97 7.39 -1.68
CA ASP A 56 10.02 6.34 -2.70
C ASP A 56 9.17 6.64 -3.94
N ASN A 57 8.06 7.38 -3.81
CA ASN A 57 7.27 7.82 -4.96
C ASN A 57 8.09 8.71 -5.91
N TYR A 58 9.01 9.53 -5.40
CA TYR A 58 9.86 10.40 -6.23
C TYR A 58 11.21 9.78 -6.54
N PHE A 59 11.91 9.33 -5.51
CA PHE A 59 13.34 9.03 -5.55
C PHE A 59 13.64 7.56 -5.27
N GLY A 60 12.63 6.69 -5.23
CA GLY A 60 12.84 5.25 -5.04
C GLY A 60 13.76 4.64 -6.12
N THR A 61 13.77 5.19 -7.33
CA THR A 61 14.68 4.75 -8.42
C THR A 61 15.96 5.58 -8.54
N LEU A 62 16.13 6.68 -7.80
CA LEU A 62 17.33 7.53 -7.89
C LEU A 62 18.59 6.77 -7.45
N LYS A 63 19.70 6.87 -8.17
CA LYS A 63 20.93 6.15 -7.79
C LYS A 63 21.45 6.56 -6.41
N GLY A 64 21.98 5.61 -5.65
CA GLY A 64 22.68 5.88 -4.39
C GLY A 64 21.83 6.39 -3.21
N VAL A 65 20.50 6.49 -3.31
CA VAL A 65 19.66 6.69 -2.12
C VAL A 65 19.16 5.35 -1.57
N ARG A 66 18.66 5.35 -0.33
CA ARG A 66 17.89 4.21 0.19
C ARG A 66 16.51 4.14 -0.49
N GLY A 67 16.45 3.50 -1.66
CA GLY A 67 15.24 3.35 -2.48
C GLY A 67 14.91 1.88 -2.77
N PHE A 68 14.37 1.58 -3.96
CA PHE A 68 13.93 0.24 -4.37
C PHE A 68 15.05 -0.79 -4.48
N GLY A 69 16.31 -0.35 -4.51
CA GLY A 69 17.51 -1.17 -4.43
C GLY A 69 18.02 -1.40 -2.99
N ASP A 70 17.27 -1.06 -1.94
CA ASP A 70 17.60 -1.48 -0.57
C ASP A 70 17.68 -3.00 -0.52
N ARG A 71 18.86 -3.52 -0.17
CA ARG A 71 19.16 -4.97 -0.10
C ARG A 71 18.76 -5.59 1.24
N THR A 72 18.36 -4.74 2.17
CA THR A 72 17.90 -5.11 3.51
C THR A 72 16.54 -4.46 3.75
N PRO A 73 15.50 -4.68 2.91
CA PRO A 73 14.17 -4.16 3.21
C PRO A 73 13.62 -4.81 4.48
N LEU A 74 12.66 -4.17 5.17
CA LEU A 74 11.99 -4.79 6.31
C LEU A 74 11.35 -6.10 5.84
N ARG A 75 11.65 -7.17 6.56
CA ARG A 75 11.13 -8.49 6.25
C ARG A 75 9.88 -8.74 7.10
N LEU A 76 8.73 -8.98 6.45
CA LEU A 76 7.40 -9.06 7.05
C LEU A 76 7.15 -10.41 7.76
N PRO A 77 6.14 -10.51 8.65
CA PRO A 77 5.82 -11.76 9.35
C PRO A 77 5.44 -12.89 8.38
N GLU A 78 4.69 -12.57 7.32
CA GLU A 78 4.17 -13.53 6.35
C GLU A 78 5.27 -14.16 5.53
N GLY A 79 6.31 -13.40 5.25
CA GLY A 79 7.50 -13.96 4.65
C GLY A 79 8.17 -13.09 3.61
N ALA A 80 7.38 -12.22 3.01
CA ALA A 80 7.82 -11.29 2.01
C ALA A 80 8.66 -10.14 2.60
N ASP A 81 9.34 -9.39 1.75
CA ASP A 81 9.83 -8.06 2.11
C ASP A 81 8.70 -7.03 2.06
N VAL A 82 8.94 -5.86 2.65
CA VAL A 82 7.97 -4.77 2.76
C VAL A 82 7.56 -4.19 1.40
N PHE A 83 8.28 -4.45 0.31
CA PHE A 83 7.83 -4.01 -1.02
C PHE A 83 6.62 -4.83 -1.51
N ARG A 84 6.43 -6.05 -1.01
CA ARG A 84 5.29 -6.92 -1.32
C ARG A 84 4.15 -6.64 -0.36
N GLN A 85 3.38 -5.60 -0.65
CA GLN A 85 2.25 -5.22 0.19
C GLN A 85 1.06 -6.19 -0.04
N PRO A 86 0.52 -6.81 1.03
CA PRO A 86 -0.50 -7.84 0.89
C PRO A 86 -1.84 -7.30 0.39
N ARG A 87 -2.58 -8.14 -0.34
CA ARG A 87 -3.98 -7.92 -0.73
C ARG A 87 -4.74 -9.25 -0.81
N ALA A 88 -6.07 -9.18 -0.96
CA ALA A 88 -6.86 -10.38 -1.27
C ALA A 88 -6.35 -11.03 -2.58
N GLY A 89 -5.92 -12.30 -2.50
CA GLY A 89 -5.46 -13.06 -3.66
C GLY A 89 -4.02 -12.80 -4.12
N GLY A 90 -3.17 -12.09 -3.35
CA GLY A 90 -1.74 -11.94 -3.65
C GLY A 90 -1.08 -10.73 -3.00
N ASP A 91 -0.06 -10.18 -3.66
CA ASP A 91 0.65 -8.97 -3.25
C ASP A 91 0.59 -7.89 -4.35
N VAL A 92 0.98 -6.67 -3.97
CA VAL A 92 1.22 -5.55 -4.88
C VAL A 92 2.65 -5.06 -4.65
N LEU A 93 3.43 -5.01 -5.74
CA LEU A 93 4.79 -4.45 -5.76
C LEU A 93 4.74 -2.96 -6.15
N PRO A 94 5.76 -2.17 -5.82
CA PRO A 94 5.92 -0.84 -6.39
C PRO A 94 5.96 -0.92 -7.93
N PHE A 95 5.26 0.00 -8.61
CA PHE A 95 5.16 -0.04 -10.07
C PHE A 95 5.23 1.35 -10.70
N SER A 96 5.79 1.42 -11.92
CA SER A 96 5.98 2.70 -12.63
C SER A 96 4.64 3.30 -13.03
N ALA A 97 4.40 4.56 -12.66
CA ALA A 97 3.23 5.30 -13.11
C ALA A 97 3.18 5.41 -14.64
N ARG A 98 4.35 5.57 -15.28
CA ARG A 98 4.49 5.61 -16.75
C ARG A 98 4.08 4.30 -17.39
N GLN A 99 4.58 3.17 -16.89
CA GLN A 99 4.16 1.86 -17.43
C GLN A 99 2.67 1.61 -17.22
N ALA A 100 2.13 2.00 -16.06
CA ALA A 100 0.70 1.89 -15.80
C ALA A 100 -0.15 2.73 -16.77
N ALA A 101 0.35 3.90 -17.20
CA ALA A 101 -0.34 4.71 -18.21
C ALA A 101 -0.36 4.00 -19.57
N VAL A 102 0.78 3.45 -20.00
CA VAL A 102 0.90 2.67 -21.24
C VAL A 102 -0.05 1.47 -21.21
N ASP A 103 -0.05 0.71 -20.12
CA ASP A 103 -0.90 -0.48 -19.95
C ASP A 103 -2.40 -0.12 -19.95
N ALA A 104 -2.75 1.09 -19.50
CA ALA A 104 -4.11 1.62 -19.53
C ALA A 104 -4.50 2.27 -20.88
N GLY A 105 -3.63 2.22 -21.90
CA GLY A 105 -3.86 2.87 -23.19
C GLY A 105 -3.86 4.40 -23.13
N ARG A 106 -3.24 4.97 -22.09
CA ARG A 106 -3.11 6.41 -21.87
C ARG A 106 -1.77 6.92 -22.42
N PRO A 107 -1.70 8.18 -22.88
CA PRO A 107 -0.42 8.83 -23.09
C PRO A 107 0.45 8.73 -21.83
N GLU A 108 1.73 8.38 -21.95
CA GLU A 108 2.70 8.37 -20.83
C GLU A 108 2.73 9.70 -20.07
N SER A 109 2.36 10.74 -20.79
CA SER A 109 2.17 12.10 -20.38
C SER A 109 1.20 12.29 -19.19
N ASP A 110 0.19 11.43 -19.11
CA ASP A 110 -0.92 11.53 -18.16
C ASP A 110 -0.49 11.34 -16.71
N ILE A 111 0.70 10.79 -16.46
CA ILE A 111 1.25 10.57 -15.13
C ILE A 111 1.42 11.86 -14.32
N GLN A 112 1.44 13.04 -14.97
CA GLN A 112 1.46 14.31 -14.25
C GLN A 112 0.14 14.58 -13.50
N TYR A 113 -0.92 13.85 -13.83
CA TYR A 113 -2.29 14.06 -13.36
C TYR A 113 -2.80 12.88 -12.53
N LEU A 114 -2.00 12.37 -11.58
CA LEU A 114 -2.50 11.35 -10.65
C LEU A 114 -3.54 11.92 -9.69
N GLY A 115 -4.49 11.09 -9.25
CA GLY A 115 -5.48 11.43 -8.22
C GLY A 115 -4.93 11.28 -6.80
N SER A 116 -5.60 11.95 -5.85
CA SER A 116 -5.24 11.90 -4.43
C SER A 116 -5.68 10.58 -3.77
N LEU A 117 -4.88 10.07 -2.83
CA LEU A 117 -5.18 8.84 -2.09
C LEU A 117 -5.54 9.15 -0.62
N PRO A 118 -6.02 8.17 0.18
CA PRO A 118 -6.22 8.37 1.61
C PRO A 118 -4.91 8.74 2.34
N HIS A 119 -4.93 9.86 3.05
CA HIS A 119 -3.80 10.40 3.83
C HIS A 119 -4.25 11.05 5.16
N GLY A 120 -5.30 10.50 5.77
CA GLY A 120 -5.74 10.87 7.12
C GLY A 120 -4.99 10.11 8.21
N PHE A 121 -5.13 10.57 9.47
CA PHE A 121 -4.50 9.91 10.63
C PHE A 121 -4.91 8.44 10.79
N THR A 122 -6.19 8.13 10.51
CA THR A 122 -6.75 6.79 10.66
C THR A 122 -6.15 5.80 9.66
N ASP A 123 -6.17 6.12 8.37
CA ASP A 123 -5.61 5.25 7.32
C ASP A 123 -4.07 5.20 7.37
N ALA A 124 -3.39 6.28 7.74
CA ALA A 124 -1.94 6.25 7.96
C ALA A 124 -1.56 5.34 9.13
N THR A 125 -2.33 5.37 10.23
CA THR A 125 -2.14 4.45 11.36
C THR A 125 -2.45 3.00 10.97
N GLN A 126 -3.45 2.79 10.11
CA GLN A 126 -3.76 1.47 9.57
C GLN A 126 -2.59 0.94 8.73
N ALA A 127 -2.09 1.71 7.75
CA ALA A 127 -0.97 1.32 6.88
C ALA A 127 0.29 0.95 7.67
N ARG A 128 0.54 1.63 8.81
CA ARG A 128 1.62 1.30 9.76
C ARG A 128 1.50 -0.12 10.33
N ALA A 129 0.29 -0.66 10.47
CA ALA A 129 0.02 -2.04 10.90
C ALA A 129 0.77 -2.45 12.18
N ASN A 130 0.58 -1.69 13.27
CA ASN A 130 1.30 -1.87 14.55
C ASN A 130 2.83 -1.76 14.46
N GLY A 131 3.38 -1.27 13.36
CA GLY A 131 4.80 -1.10 13.10
C GLY A 131 5.30 -2.00 11.98
N TRP A 132 4.55 -3.03 11.58
CA TRP A 132 4.93 -3.95 10.50
C TRP A 132 4.90 -3.36 9.11
N TRP A 133 4.23 -2.21 8.93
CA TRP A 133 4.27 -1.45 7.69
C TRP A 133 3.71 -2.22 6.48
N ASN A 134 2.72 -3.09 6.71
CA ASN A 134 2.23 -4.08 5.76
C ASN A 134 0.72 -4.02 5.47
N ASP A 135 0.03 -2.91 5.74
CA ASP A 135 -1.42 -2.78 5.45
C ASP A 135 -1.74 -1.60 4.51
N TRP A 136 -0.78 -1.24 3.65
CA TRP A 136 -0.90 -0.07 2.78
C TRP A 136 -2.01 -0.21 1.73
N ILE A 137 -2.19 -1.39 1.15
CA ILE A 137 -3.21 -1.59 0.10
C ILE A 137 -4.61 -1.49 0.66
N ALA A 138 -4.87 -2.06 1.83
CA ALA A 138 -6.19 -1.97 2.47
C ALA A 138 -6.48 -0.55 2.95
N ALA A 139 -5.46 0.15 3.46
CA ALA A 139 -5.61 1.52 3.96
C ALA A 139 -5.76 2.56 2.84
N LYS A 140 -5.06 2.39 1.70
CA LYS A 140 -4.85 3.47 0.72
C LYS A 140 -5.13 3.09 -0.74
N GLY A 141 -5.44 1.82 -1.01
CA GLY A 141 -5.65 1.30 -2.36
C GLY A 141 -4.36 1.02 -3.11
N GLN A 142 -4.46 0.35 -4.27
CA GLN A 142 -3.28 -0.17 -5.00
C GLN A 142 -2.40 0.93 -5.60
N SER A 143 -2.98 2.10 -5.94
CA SER A 143 -2.24 3.26 -6.47
C SER A 143 -1.16 3.78 -5.52
N THR A 144 -1.24 3.47 -4.22
CA THR A 144 -0.20 3.81 -3.23
C THR A 144 1.18 3.34 -3.67
N MET A 145 1.25 2.24 -4.41
CA MET A 145 2.50 1.62 -4.86
C MET A 145 3.07 2.25 -6.14
N ALA A 146 2.41 3.25 -6.72
CA ALA A 146 2.91 3.92 -7.93
C ALA A 146 4.12 4.81 -7.62
N PHE A 147 5.10 4.85 -8.52
CA PHE A 147 6.26 5.75 -8.43
C PHE A 147 6.57 6.45 -9.75
N TYR A 148 7.29 7.56 -9.65
CA TYR A 148 7.88 8.31 -10.74
C TYR A 148 9.36 7.97 -10.91
N ASP A 149 9.84 7.98 -12.15
CA ASP A 149 11.26 7.92 -12.48
C ASP A 149 11.80 9.27 -12.99
N ARG A 150 13.12 9.33 -13.23
CA ARG A 150 13.83 10.52 -13.71
C ARG A 150 13.17 11.20 -14.92
N ARG A 151 12.57 10.43 -15.82
CA ARG A 151 11.93 10.95 -17.04
C ARG A 151 10.62 11.65 -16.73
N ASP A 152 10.03 11.38 -15.58
CA ASP A 152 8.72 11.89 -15.16
C ASP A 152 8.85 13.21 -14.38
N ILE A 153 9.87 13.32 -13.53
CA ILE A 153 10.12 14.47 -12.64
C ILE A 153 11.56 14.99 -12.77
N PRO A 154 11.90 15.53 -13.95
CA PRO A 154 13.28 15.78 -14.36
C PRO A 154 14.03 16.84 -13.52
N LEU A 155 13.33 17.91 -13.15
CA LEU A 155 13.92 18.99 -12.35
C LEU A 155 14.26 18.49 -10.95
N GLN A 156 13.36 17.70 -10.35
CA GLN A 156 13.51 17.12 -9.02
C GLN A 156 14.74 16.20 -8.96
N TYR A 157 14.94 15.35 -9.98
CA TYR A 157 16.13 14.50 -10.09
C TYR A 157 17.41 15.30 -10.31
N GLU A 158 17.40 16.33 -11.18
CA GLU A 158 18.60 17.17 -11.36
C GLU A 158 18.93 17.94 -10.08
N LEU A 159 17.95 18.46 -9.34
CA LEU A 159 18.18 19.09 -8.05
C LEU A 159 18.82 18.13 -7.05
N ALA A 160 18.30 16.90 -6.96
CA ALA A 160 18.92 15.86 -6.16
C ALA A 160 20.36 15.64 -6.63
N ASP A 161 20.62 15.43 -7.93
CA ASP A 161 21.97 15.22 -8.48
C ASP A 161 22.95 16.35 -8.19
N ARG A 162 22.51 17.60 -8.14
CA ARG A 162 23.40 18.74 -7.94
C ARG A 162 23.61 19.08 -6.47
N PHE A 163 22.60 18.90 -5.63
CA PHE A 163 22.58 19.38 -4.25
C PHE A 163 22.53 18.23 -3.24
N THR A 164 22.35 18.55 -1.95
CA THR A 164 22.20 17.53 -0.92
C THR A 164 20.74 17.11 -0.82
N ILE A 165 20.48 15.80 -0.93
CA ILE A 165 19.17 15.18 -0.70
C ILE A 165 19.19 14.36 0.60
N CYS A 166 18.12 14.45 1.39
CA CYS A 166 17.97 13.66 2.61
C CYS A 166 17.12 12.41 2.32
N ASP A 167 17.70 11.21 2.45
CA ASP A 167 17.00 9.93 2.23
C ASP A 167 16.44 9.32 3.53
N SER A 168 16.47 10.10 4.62
CA SER A 168 15.92 9.77 5.94
C SER A 168 15.20 10.98 6.56
N TYR A 169 14.46 11.74 5.74
CA TYR A 169 13.60 12.85 6.16
C TYR A 169 12.14 12.38 6.21
N PHE A 170 11.50 12.47 7.37
CA PHE A 170 10.17 11.92 7.64
C PHE A 170 9.13 13.02 7.85
N CYS A 171 7.89 12.78 7.43
CA CYS A 171 6.80 13.64 7.89
C CYS A 171 6.65 13.49 9.42
N SER A 172 6.30 14.58 10.11
CA SER A 172 6.39 14.61 11.58
C SER A 172 5.25 13.86 12.27
N ILE A 173 4.13 13.64 11.58
CA ILE A 173 2.93 12.95 12.08
C ILE A 173 2.36 12.02 11.01
N TYR A 174 1.78 10.89 11.44
CA TYR A 174 0.96 10.03 10.58
C TYR A 174 -0.34 10.76 10.24
N GLY A 175 -0.45 11.46 9.11
CA GLY A 175 -1.73 12.04 8.72
C GLY A 175 -1.61 13.31 7.88
N SER A 176 -2.67 14.10 7.92
CA SER A 176 -2.96 15.15 6.95
C SER A 176 -2.00 16.34 7.01
N THR A 177 -2.13 17.22 6.01
CA THR A 177 -1.37 18.46 5.80
C THR A 177 -1.22 19.33 7.04
N ASN A 178 -2.32 19.79 7.65
CA ASN A 178 -2.26 20.83 8.67
C ASN A 178 -1.45 20.41 9.91
N PRO A 179 -1.65 19.21 10.49
CA PRO A 179 -0.79 18.69 11.55
C PRO A 179 0.70 18.65 11.20
N ASN A 180 1.05 18.23 9.98
CA ASN A 180 2.44 18.20 9.54
C ASN A 180 3.04 19.60 9.40
N ARG A 181 2.26 20.54 8.86
CA ARG A 181 2.63 21.96 8.82
C ARG A 181 2.75 22.55 10.24
N ASN A 182 1.89 22.19 11.20
CA ASN A 182 2.03 22.64 12.60
C ASN A 182 3.41 22.28 13.18
N TYR A 183 3.98 21.13 12.85
CA TYR A 183 5.36 20.79 13.23
C TYR A 183 6.40 21.71 12.57
N LEU A 184 6.26 22.06 11.28
CA LEU A 184 7.16 22.99 10.60
C LEU A 184 7.11 24.41 11.18
N TRP A 185 5.91 24.85 11.59
CA TRP A 185 5.67 26.22 12.02
C TRP A 185 5.77 26.43 13.52
N THR A 186 5.63 25.36 14.32
CA THR A 186 5.51 25.48 15.78
C THR A 186 6.22 24.36 16.57
N GLY A 187 6.78 23.34 15.90
CA GLY A 187 7.49 22.24 16.54
C GLY A 187 6.61 21.15 17.18
N THR A 188 5.28 21.30 17.13
CA THR A 188 4.31 20.34 17.68
C THR A 188 3.00 20.39 16.90
N THR A 189 2.16 19.37 17.07
CA THR A 189 0.75 19.44 16.64
C THR A 189 -0.20 19.87 17.77
N GLY A 190 0.26 19.90 19.03
CA GLY A 190 -0.54 20.38 20.15
C GLY A 190 -1.85 19.62 20.37
N PHE A 191 -2.90 20.34 20.78
CA PHE A 191 -4.26 19.85 21.01
C PHE A 191 -5.25 20.70 20.23
N GLU A 192 -6.42 20.14 19.94
CA GLU A 192 -7.56 20.90 19.45
C GLU A 192 -8.03 21.91 20.52
N PRO A 193 -8.77 22.97 20.15
CA PRO A 193 -9.23 24.00 21.09
C PRO A 193 -10.12 23.48 22.24
N ASP A 194 -10.62 22.25 22.14
CA ASP A 194 -11.33 21.55 23.22
C ASP A 194 -10.40 21.13 24.38
N GLY A 195 -9.08 21.11 24.15
CA GLY A 195 -8.05 20.72 25.11
C GLY A 195 -7.98 19.23 25.40
N VAL A 196 -8.76 18.40 24.70
CA VAL A 196 -8.89 16.96 24.93
C VAL A 196 -8.31 16.16 23.76
N ASN A 197 -8.65 16.54 22.53
CA ASN A 197 -8.24 15.82 21.33
C ASN A 197 -6.91 16.36 20.81
N ARG A 198 -6.04 15.48 20.28
CA ARG A 198 -4.85 15.92 19.55
C ARG A 198 -5.26 16.49 18.19
N ALA A 199 -4.61 17.56 17.75
CA ALA A 199 -4.86 18.12 16.43
C ALA A 199 -4.16 17.26 15.35
N VAL A 200 -4.79 16.16 14.97
CA VAL A 200 -4.25 15.17 14.03
C VAL A 200 -4.99 15.14 12.69
N THR A 201 -5.86 16.12 12.45
CA THR A 201 -6.67 16.24 11.23
C THR A 201 -6.62 17.67 10.69
N ASN A 202 -7.20 17.90 9.51
CA ASN A 202 -7.36 19.24 8.92
C ASN A 202 -8.55 20.03 9.54
N ALA A 203 -8.93 19.76 10.79
CA ALA A 203 -10.07 20.43 11.46
C ALA A 203 -9.94 21.96 11.47
N ALA A 204 -8.70 22.48 11.51
CA ALA A 204 -8.41 23.91 11.46
C ALA A 204 -8.91 24.63 10.20
N TYR A 205 -9.14 23.92 9.09
CA TYR A 205 -9.61 24.51 7.83
C TYR A 205 -11.06 25.00 7.91
N SER A 206 -11.82 24.60 8.95
CA SER A 206 -13.12 25.20 9.19
C SER A 206 -12.99 26.68 9.54
N TYR A 207 -13.75 27.53 8.85
CA TYR A 207 -13.86 28.96 9.18
C TYR A 207 -14.31 29.22 10.62
N THR A 208 -15.06 28.29 11.23
CA THR A 208 -15.56 28.39 12.61
C THR A 208 -14.58 27.83 13.65
N HIS A 209 -13.46 27.25 13.23
CA HIS A 209 -12.45 26.73 14.15
C HIS A 209 -11.94 27.85 15.07
N ALA A 210 -11.96 27.64 16.39
CA ALA A 210 -11.59 28.66 17.39
C ALA A 210 -10.12 29.09 17.29
N GLY A 211 -9.28 28.22 16.74
CA GLY A 211 -7.85 28.41 16.55
C GLY A 211 -7.01 27.89 17.70
N TYR A 212 -5.79 27.50 17.36
CA TYR A 212 -4.76 26.99 18.28
C TYR A 212 -4.19 28.10 19.16
N ASP A 213 -3.81 27.78 20.40
CA ASP A 213 -3.45 28.77 21.42
C ASP A 213 -1.99 28.75 21.87
N TRP A 214 -1.13 27.94 21.23
CA TRP A 214 0.32 28.01 21.42
C TRP A 214 1.00 28.97 20.44
N THR A 215 2.22 29.39 20.76
CA THR A 215 2.99 30.37 19.99
C THR A 215 3.59 29.75 18.73
N THR A 216 3.49 30.45 17.61
CA THR A 216 4.13 30.07 16.34
C THR A 216 5.59 30.54 16.26
N TYR A 217 6.42 29.88 15.46
CA TYR A 217 7.82 30.26 15.28
C TYR A 217 8.00 31.67 14.68
N PRO A 218 7.18 32.14 13.71
CA PRO A 218 7.20 33.55 13.28
C PRO A 218 6.97 34.57 14.41
N GLU A 219 6.07 34.28 15.36
CA GLU A 219 5.89 35.16 16.54
C GLU A 219 7.17 35.20 17.40
N ARG A 220 7.91 34.09 17.49
CA ARG A 220 9.18 34.03 18.21
C ARG A 220 10.29 34.82 17.50
N LEU A 221 10.36 34.72 16.18
CA LEU A 221 11.29 35.52 15.38
C LEU A 221 10.99 37.02 15.50
N GLU A 222 9.71 37.40 15.45
CA GLU A 222 9.27 38.79 15.67
C GLU A 222 9.71 39.29 17.04
N ALA A 223 9.48 38.50 18.10
CA ALA A 223 9.88 38.85 19.47
C ALA A 223 11.40 38.97 19.63
N ALA A 224 12.18 38.20 18.88
CA ALA A 224 13.64 38.24 18.87
C ALA A 224 14.23 39.33 17.95
N GLY A 225 13.40 40.05 17.19
CA GLY A 225 13.85 41.07 16.25
C GLY A 225 14.56 40.51 15.00
N ILE A 226 14.37 39.23 14.70
CA ILE A 226 14.87 38.61 13.47
C ILE A 226 13.90 38.94 12.33
N SER A 227 14.40 39.43 11.19
CA SER A 227 13.53 39.77 10.06
C SER A 227 12.95 38.51 9.41
N TRP A 228 11.64 38.50 9.17
CA TRP A 228 10.96 37.38 8.54
C TRP A 228 9.78 37.81 7.67
N GLN A 229 9.39 36.96 6.71
CA GLN A 229 8.20 37.17 5.85
C GLN A 229 7.64 35.83 5.35
N ILE A 230 6.32 35.75 5.25
CA ILE A 230 5.60 34.72 4.51
C ILE A 230 5.13 35.36 3.19
N TYR A 231 5.55 34.76 2.07
CA TYR A 231 5.11 35.12 0.73
C TYR A 231 3.99 34.18 0.31
N GLN A 232 2.82 34.75 0.01
CA GLN A 232 1.60 34.03 -0.38
C GLN A 232 0.68 34.95 -1.20
N GLU A 233 -0.20 34.35 -2.00
CA GLU A 233 -1.24 35.04 -2.77
C GLU A 233 -2.62 34.82 -2.13
N TRP A 234 -3.68 35.41 -2.71
CA TRP A 234 -5.06 35.18 -2.27
C TRP A 234 -5.39 33.69 -2.15
N ASP A 235 -4.97 32.91 -3.14
CA ASP A 235 -4.92 31.46 -3.04
C ASP A 235 -3.58 31.05 -2.41
N ASN A 236 -3.66 30.37 -1.28
CA ASN A 236 -2.53 29.75 -0.61
C ASN A 236 -2.82 28.28 -0.26
N PHE A 237 -3.89 27.71 -0.86
CA PHE A 237 -4.35 26.35 -0.65
C PHE A 237 -4.43 25.88 0.82
N THR A 238 -4.78 26.76 1.76
CA THR A 238 -4.81 26.46 3.22
C THR A 238 -3.45 26.11 3.84
N ASP A 239 -2.35 26.32 3.11
CA ASP A 239 -1.00 25.85 3.46
C ASP A 239 -0.24 26.79 4.42
N ASN A 240 -0.79 27.98 4.69
CA ASN A 240 -0.23 28.89 5.67
C ASN A 240 -0.80 28.63 7.07
N ALA A 241 -0.11 27.77 7.83
CA ALA A 241 -0.61 27.29 9.11
C ALA A 241 -0.83 28.40 10.16
N VAL A 242 -0.14 29.54 10.09
CA VAL A 242 -0.24 30.60 11.11
C VAL A 242 -1.64 31.20 11.19
N GLU A 243 -2.39 31.20 10.08
CA GLU A 243 -3.76 31.74 10.01
C GLU A 243 -4.76 30.96 10.90
N TYR A 244 -4.39 29.75 11.32
CA TYR A 244 -5.20 28.90 12.19
C TYR A 244 -4.97 29.12 13.68
N PHE A 245 -4.07 30.04 14.05
CA PHE A 245 -3.75 30.35 15.44
C PHE A 245 -4.55 31.54 15.97
N ARG A 246 -4.89 31.53 17.27
CA ARG A 246 -5.77 32.53 17.90
C ARG A 246 -5.31 33.98 17.71
N PRO A 247 -4.02 34.34 17.87
CA PRO A 247 -3.58 35.73 17.67
C PRO A 247 -3.88 36.23 16.26
N TRP A 248 -3.63 35.40 15.25
CA TRP A 248 -3.84 35.70 13.84
C TRP A 248 -5.33 35.83 13.49
N LYS A 249 -6.16 34.92 14.00
CA LYS A 249 -7.62 35.02 13.86
C LYS A 249 -8.18 36.27 14.56
N GLN A 250 -7.63 36.68 15.70
CA GLN A 250 -8.03 37.92 16.38
C GLN A 250 -7.70 39.16 15.56
N ILE A 251 -6.49 39.22 14.98
CA ILE A 251 -6.09 40.32 14.08
C ILE A 251 -7.01 40.34 12.85
N GLY A 252 -7.27 39.18 12.24
CA GLY A 252 -8.20 39.05 11.12
C GLY A 252 -9.59 39.59 11.44
N ARG A 253 -10.17 39.24 12.59
CA ARG A 253 -11.48 39.77 13.03
C ARG A 253 -11.49 41.30 13.18
N LYS A 254 -10.40 41.90 13.67
CA LYS A 254 -10.27 43.37 13.75
C LYS A 254 -10.31 44.01 12.37
N ILE A 255 -9.58 43.47 11.40
CA ILE A 255 -9.60 43.93 10.00
C ILE A 255 -11.01 43.83 9.42
N LEU A 256 -11.64 42.66 9.55
CA LEU A 256 -12.96 42.37 8.96
C LEU A 256 -14.08 43.22 9.55
N SER A 257 -13.93 43.78 10.75
CA SER A 257 -14.89 44.74 11.33
C SER A 257 -15.09 46.01 10.50
N LYS A 258 -14.18 46.30 9.56
CA LYS A 258 -14.26 47.43 8.62
C LYS A 258 -14.73 47.04 7.21
N VAL A 259 -14.92 45.75 6.95
CA VAL A 259 -15.30 45.23 5.64
C VAL A 259 -16.79 44.98 5.59
N SER A 260 -17.47 45.44 4.54
CA SER A 260 -18.88 45.14 4.34
C SER A 260 -19.07 43.68 3.90
N GLY A 261 -19.77 42.90 4.73
CA GLY A 261 -20.06 41.47 4.51
C GLY A 261 -19.94 40.68 5.82
N GLU A 262 -20.49 39.48 5.85
CA GLU A 262 -20.39 38.57 7.01
C GLU A 262 -19.24 37.59 6.80
N PHE A 263 -18.02 38.00 7.17
CA PHE A 263 -16.81 37.18 7.08
C PHE A 263 -16.29 36.82 8.48
N SER A 264 -16.01 35.53 8.70
CA SER A 264 -15.46 35.02 9.96
C SER A 264 -13.93 34.97 9.97
N THR A 265 -13.30 34.84 8.80
CA THR A 265 -11.85 34.75 8.62
C THR A 265 -11.39 35.59 7.42
N THR A 266 -10.11 35.97 7.39
CA THR A 266 -9.50 36.68 6.25
C THR A 266 -9.47 35.80 5.01
N GLU A 267 -9.30 34.49 5.17
CA GLU A 267 -9.41 33.49 4.11
C GLU A 267 -10.78 33.57 3.40
N GLN A 268 -11.89 33.53 4.15
CA GLN A 268 -13.23 33.65 3.59
C GLN A 268 -13.43 34.97 2.84
N PHE A 269 -12.78 36.05 3.30
CA PHE A 269 -12.78 37.33 2.59
C PHE A 269 -12.04 37.23 1.24
N TYR A 270 -10.82 36.69 1.22
CA TYR A 270 -10.02 36.55 0.00
C TYR A 270 -10.69 35.62 -1.03
N ASP A 271 -11.27 34.51 -0.59
CA ASP A 271 -12.05 33.59 -1.44
C ASP A 271 -13.20 34.31 -2.14
N SER A 272 -13.88 35.22 -1.42
CA SER A 272 -15.00 35.96 -1.98
C SER A 272 -14.58 36.92 -3.10
N LEU A 273 -13.30 37.28 -3.22
CA LEU A 273 -12.81 38.24 -4.22
C LEU A 273 -12.85 37.68 -5.65
N TRP A 274 -12.74 36.37 -5.81
CA TRP A 274 -12.72 35.70 -7.12
C TRP A 274 -14.06 35.87 -7.86
N GLY A 275 -15.18 35.84 -7.14
CA GLY A 275 -16.53 36.03 -7.68
C GLY A 275 -16.95 37.49 -7.89
N LYS A 276 -16.13 38.47 -7.49
CA LYS A 276 -16.45 39.91 -7.59
C LYS A 276 -15.95 40.52 -8.91
N SER A 277 -16.72 41.47 -9.44
CA SER A 277 -16.25 42.36 -10.52
C SER A 277 -15.05 43.21 -10.07
N SER A 278 -14.27 43.74 -11.01
CA SER A 278 -13.08 44.56 -10.68
C SER A 278 -13.39 45.74 -9.77
N ALA A 279 -14.51 46.45 -9.99
CA ALA A 279 -14.91 47.59 -9.16
C ALA A 279 -15.30 47.16 -7.74
N GLN A 280 -16.08 46.07 -7.60
CA GLN A 280 -16.45 45.52 -6.30
C GLN A 280 -15.23 44.98 -5.55
N ARG A 281 -14.28 44.38 -6.27
CA ARG A 281 -13.03 43.86 -5.71
C ARG A 281 -12.16 44.99 -5.18
N GLN A 282 -11.98 46.07 -5.94
CA GLN A 282 -11.25 47.26 -5.51
C GLN A 282 -11.91 47.91 -4.28
N ALA A 283 -13.23 48.04 -4.26
CA ALA A 283 -13.95 48.57 -3.11
C ALA A 283 -13.78 47.69 -1.85
N ALA A 284 -13.88 46.37 -1.99
CA ALA A 284 -13.68 45.43 -0.89
C ALA A 284 -12.23 45.46 -0.36
N LEU A 285 -11.24 45.49 -1.25
CA LEU A 285 -9.82 45.61 -0.86
C LEU A 285 -9.52 46.96 -0.19
N ALA A 286 -10.14 48.06 -0.62
CA ALA A 286 -9.99 49.35 0.02
C ALA A 286 -10.53 49.36 1.46
N GLN A 287 -11.68 48.73 1.71
CA GLN A 287 -12.22 48.56 3.06
C GLN A 287 -11.33 47.64 3.91
N PHE A 288 -10.83 46.55 3.33
CA PHE A 288 -9.89 45.67 4.01
C PHE A 288 -8.62 46.41 4.41
N GLN A 289 -8.08 47.25 3.52
CA GLN A 289 -6.93 48.10 3.80
C GLN A 289 -7.20 49.09 4.94
N GLN A 290 -8.39 49.71 5.00
CA GLN A 290 -8.78 50.54 6.15
C GLN A 290 -8.78 49.74 7.46
N GLY A 291 -9.21 48.48 7.43
CA GLY A 291 -9.10 47.54 8.54
C GLY A 291 -7.65 47.32 8.97
N VAL A 292 -6.76 47.04 8.02
CA VAL A 292 -5.31 46.86 8.26
C VAL A 292 -4.68 48.13 8.84
N ASP A 293 -5.04 49.31 8.34
CA ASP A 293 -4.50 50.59 8.79
C ASP A 293 -5.03 51.00 10.18
N SER A 294 -6.10 50.36 10.66
CA SER A 294 -6.64 50.57 12.01
C SER A 294 -5.99 49.70 13.09
N LEU A 295 -5.15 48.73 12.70
CA LEU A 295 -4.43 47.86 13.63
C LEU A 295 -3.36 48.63 14.41
N THR A 296 -3.01 48.14 15.61
CA THR A 296 -1.79 48.62 16.29
C THR A 296 -0.56 48.30 15.45
N GLU A 297 0.55 49.02 15.68
CA GLU A 297 1.78 48.80 14.91
C GLU A 297 2.27 47.34 14.98
N ALA A 298 2.23 46.73 16.17
CA ALA A 298 2.63 45.33 16.37
C ALA A 298 1.72 44.35 15.60
N GLU A 299 0.40 44.54 15.67
CA GLU A 299 -0.57 43.70 14.95
C GLU A 299 -0.44 43.87 13.43
N ARG A 300 -0.24 45.11 12.98
CA ARG A 300 -0.04 45.43 11.56
C ARG A 300 1.23 44.77 11.03
N ARG A 301 2.34 44.80 11.78
CA ARG A 301 3.59 44.12 11.40
C ARG A 301 3.41 42.61 11.30
N LEU A 302 2.82 41.98 12.31
CA LEU A 302 2.51 40.55 12.27
C LEU A 302 1.65 40.22 11.05
N PHE A 303 0.53 40.91 10.85
CA PHE A 303 -0.37 40.68 9.73
C PHE A 303 0.33 40.81 8.37
N LEU A 304 1.01 41.95 8.12
CA LEU A 304 1.66 42.21 6.84
C LEU A 304 2.78 41.19 6.51
N ARG A 305 3.46 40.68 7.55
CA ARG A 305 4.51 39.67 7.39
C ARG A 305 3.98 38.25 7.27
N GLY A 306 2.90 37.91 7.98
CA GLY A 306 2.47 36.51 8.14
C GLY A 306 1.15 36.12 7.49
N ALA A 307 0.16 37.02 7.43
CA ALA A 307 -1.21 36.69 7.02
C ALA A 307 -1.73 37.54 5.85
N TYR A 308 -0.98 38.55 5.42
CA TYR A 308 -1.30 39.30 4.21
C TYR A 308 -1.17 38.40 2.97
N ARG A 309 -2.21 38.42 2.13
CA ARG A 309 -2.25 37.72 0.85
C ARG A 309 -2.25 38.75 -0.29
N SER A 310 -1.26 38.68 -1.18
CA SER A 310 -1.17 39.58 -2.34
C SER A 310 -2.01 39.09 -3.51
N GLU A 311 -2.17 39.95 -4.52
CA GLU A 311 -2.88 39.61 -5.76
C GLU A 311 -2.30 38.35 -6.44
N PRO A 312 -3.11 37.66 -7.26
CA PRO A 312 -2.63 36.52 -8.04
C PRO A 312 -1.45 36.88 -8.94
N ASP A 313 -0.57 35.90 -9.21
CA ASP A 313 0.64 36.04 -10.03
C ASP A 313 1.71 37.00 -9.46
N THR A 314 1.68 37.29 -8.16
CA THR A 314 2.63 38.19 -7.48
C THR A 314 3.62 37.50 -6.53
N LEU A 315 3.49 36.19 -6.28
CA LEU A 315 4.31 35.43 -5.34
C LEU A 315 5.82 35.62 -5.57
N ILE A 316 6.32 35.19 -6.74
CA ILE A 316 7.72 35.33 -7.12
C ILE A 316 8.10 36.78 -7.43
N PRO A 317 7.27 37.60 -8.11
CA PRO A 317 7.57 39.03 -8.31
C PRO A 317 7.83 39.82 -7.02
N ARG A 318 7.07 39.57 -5.95
CA ARG A 318 7.29 40.23 -4.64
C ARG A 318 8.62 39.83 -4.03
N LEU A 319 8.91 38.53 -3.97
CA LEU A 319 10.20 38.03 -3.48
C LEU A 319 11.37 38.58 -4.33
N THR A 320 11.22 38.62 -5.64
CA THR A 320 12.22 39.19 -6.57
C THR A 320 12.44 40.68 -6.33
N ALA A 321 11.39 41.43 -5.98
CA ALA A 321 11.52 42.84 -5.65
C ALA A 321 12.34 43.05 -4.37
N ASP A 322 12.10 42.22 -3.34
CA ASP A 322 12.87 42.30 -2.10
C ASP A 322 14.34 41.93 -2.30
N ILE A 323 14.64 40.94 -3.16
CA ILE A 323 16.02 40.62 -3.58
C ILE A 323 16.67 41.84 -4.24
N LYS A 324 16.03 42.42 -5.26
CA LYS A 324 16.57 43.56 -6.01
C LYS A 324 16.79 44.79 -5.15
N ASN A 325 15.97 44.98 -4.12
CA ASN A 325 16.05 46.11 -3.21
C ASN A 325 17.00 45.86 -2.03
N GLY A 326 17.57 44.66 -1.89
CA GLY A 326 18.40 44.29 -0.75
C GLY A 326 17.62 44.22 0.57
N THR A 327 16.31 43.94 0.49
CA THR A 327 15.39 43.89 1.64
C THR A 327 14.85 42.48 1.92
N LEU A 328 15.41 41.45 1.28
CA LEU A 328 15.05 40.06 1.56
C LEU A 328 15.22 39.76 3.07
N PRO A 329 14.21 39.22 3.76
CA PRO A 329 14.30 38.93 5.19
C PRO A 329 15.28 37.80 5.49
N ALA A 330 15.69 37.69 6.76
CA ALA A 330 16.53 36.59 7.22
C ALA A 330 15.80 35.25 7.07
N VAL A 331 14.50 35.17 7.43
CA VAL A 331 13.69 33.97 7.24
C VAL A 331 12.53 34.25 6.29
N SER A 332 12.43 33.50 5.20
CA SER A 332 11.32 33.60 4.25
C SER A 332 10.62 32.27 4.08
N TRP A 333 9.29 32.25 4.19
CA TRP A 333 8.48 31.11 3.76
C TRP A 333 7.77 31.43 2.47
N VAL A 334 7.79 30.50 1.53
CA VAL A 334 7.05 30.59 0.26
C VAL A 334 5.91 29.59 0.31
N VAL A 335 4.68 30.09 0.37
CA VAL A 335 3.47 29.26 0.39
C VAL A 335 2.88 29.24 -1.02
N PRO A 336 2.81 28.06 -1.67
CA PRO A 336 2.31 27.93 -3.03
C PRO A 336 0.80 28.18 -3.12
N THR A 337 0.32 28.49 -4.32
CA THR A 337 -1.11 28.42 -4.66
C THR A 337 -1.52 26.97 -4.86
N ALA A 338 -2.83 26.68 -4.90
CA ALA A 338 -3.37 25.33 -5.12
C ALA A 338 -2.86 24.70 -6.42
N ALA A 339 -2.59 25.52 -7.44
CA ALA A 339 -2.08 25.06 -8.73
C ALA A 339 -0.58 24.74 -8.73
N LEU A 340 0.18 25.25 -7.74
CA LEU A 340 1.64 25.13 -7.66
C LEU A 340 2.12 24.29 -6.47
N SER A 341 1.19 23.83 -5.62
CA SER A 341 1.49 23.10 -4.38
C SER A 341 1.95 21.65 -4.59
N GLU A 342 1.68 21.07 -5.76
CA GLU A 342 1.91 19.65 -6.12
C GLU A 342 0.92 18.63 -5.50
N HIS A 343 -0.04 19.09 -4.68
CA HIS A 343 -1.15 18.28 -4.20
C HIS A 343 -1.89 17.60 -5.37
N PRO A 344 -2.00 16.25 -5.44
CA PRO A 344 -2.53 15.54 -6.61
C PRO A 344 -3.94 15.97 -7.06
N GLY A 345 -4.79 16.38 -6.11
CA GLY A 345 -6.13 16.89 -6.39
C GLY A 345 -6.17 18.23 -7.16
N SER A 346 -5.18 19.10 -6.98
CA SER A 346 -5.24 20.52 -7.41
C SER A 346 -4.03 20.97 -8.24
N SER A 347 -2.91 20.24 -8.17
CA SER A 347 -1.62 20.56 -8.79
C SER A 347 -0.94 19.32 -9.36
N THR A 348 0.27 19.47 -9.89
CA THR A 348 1.03 18.44 -10.60
C THR A 348 2.51 18.55 -10.27
N PRO A 349 3.32 17.49 -10.48
CA PRO A 349 4.77 17.58 -10.33
C PRO A 349 5.41 18.67 -11.20
N VAL A 350 4.91 18.86 -12.42
CA VAL A 350 5.33 20.00 -13.27
C VAL A 350 4.92 21.35 -12.69
N GLY A 351 3.74 21.46 -12.05
CA GLY A 351 3.27 22.70 -11.41
C GLY A 351 4.26 23.19 -10.36
N SER A 352 4.67 22.30 -9.46
CA SER A 352 5.72 22.56 -8.49
C SER A 352 7.07 22.81 -9.12
N ALA A 353 7.47 22.02 -10.13
CA ALA A 353 8.72 22.24 -10.83
C ALA A 353 8.82 23.65 -11.42
N ASN A 354 7.73 24.21 -11.93
CA ASN A 354 7.69 25.58 -12.43
C ASN A 354 7.92 26.61 -11.30
N LEU A 355 7.27 26.43 -10.14
CA LEU A 355 7.47 27.31 -8.99
C LEU A 355 8.92 27.25 -8.50
N VAL A 356 9.46 26.04 -8.36
CA VAL A 356 10.85 25.81 -7.95
C VAL A 356 11.81 26.45 -8.96
N TYR A 357 11.59 26.28 -10.26
CA TYR A 357 12.41 26.90 -11.30
C TYR A 357 12.39 28.44 -11.18
N ASP A 358 11.21 29.05 -11.10
CA ASP A 358 11.05 30.51 -11.03
C ASP A 358 11.67 31.08 -9.74
N LEU A 359 11.53 30.37 -8.61
CA LEU A 359 12.18 30.73 -7.34
C LEU A 359 13.70 30.66 -7.43
N LEU A 360 14.24 29.56 -7.98
CA LEU A 360 15.68 29.40 -8.18
C LEU A 360 16.25 30.46 -9.14
N ASP A 361 15.52 30.79 -10.21
CA ASP A 361 15.92 31.82 -11.15
C ASP A 361 15.94 33.22 -10.50
N ALA A 362 14.94 33.54 -9.67
CA ALA A 362 14.89 34.78 -8.91
C ALA A 362 16.07 34.92 -7.95
N LEU A 363 16.37 33.85 -7.19
CA LEU A 363 17.47 33.82 -6.23
C LEU A 363 18.84 33.91 -6.90
N ALA A 364 19.06 33.13 -7.96
CA ALA A 364 20.36 33.04 -8.61
C ALA A 364 20.64 34.18 -9.61
N SER A 365 19.61 34.94 -10.00
CA SER A 365 19.79 36.15 -10.82
C SER A 365 20.56 37.24 -10.08
N ASP A 366 20.50 37.26 -8.74
CA ASP A 366 21.35 38.08 -7.90
C ASP A 366 22.42 37.21 -7.20
N ARG A 367 23.65 37.29 -7.70
CA ARG A 367 24.74 36.40 -7.23
C ARG A 367 25.10 36.64 -5.77
N GLU A 368 24.97 37.87 -5.28
CA GLU A 368 25.26 38.19 -3.89
C GLU A 368 24.26 37.49 -2.97
N THR A 369 22.96 37.62 -3.25
CA THR A 369 21.88 36.95 -2.53
C THR A 369 22.06 35.43 -2.56
N TRP A 370 22.25 34.82 -3.74
CA TRP A 370 22.51 33.38 -3.87
C TRP A 370 23.65 32.90 -2.97
N SER A 371 24.75 33.68 -2.93
CA SER A 371 25.95 33.29 -2.21
C SER A 371 25.76 33.19 -0.68
N LYS A 372 24.66 33.76 -0.15
CA LYS A 372 24.36 33.81 1.28
C LYS A 372 23.03 33.14 1.65
N THR A 373 22.44 32.38 0.73
CA THR A 373 21.09 31.81 0.88
C THR A 373 21.09 30.29 1.02
N VAL A 374 20.19 29.79 1.86
CA VAL A 374 19.79 28.38 1.94
C VAL A 374 18.32 28.28 1.53
N LEU A 375 18.01 27.47 0.52
CA LEU A 375 16.65 27.08 0.19
C LEU A 375 16.39 25.63 0.61
N PHE A 376 15.43 25.44 1.51
CA PHE A 376 14.89 24.13 1.87
C PHE A 376 13.64 23.85 1.04
N ILE A 377 13.66 22.77 0.25
CA ILE A 377 12.50 22.25 -0.48
C ILE A 377 12.11 20.93 0.17
N ASN A 378 11.00 20.93 0.91
CA ASN A 378 10.45 19.73 1.55
C ASN A 378 8.97 19.54 1.19
N PHE A 379 8.40 18.46 1.69
CA PHE A 379 6.98 18.13 1.56
C PHE A 379 6.39 17.96 2.95
N ASP A 380 5.10 18.23 3.09
CA ASP A 380 4.37 18.10 4.35
C ASP A 380 4.03 16.64 4.69
N GLU A 381 3.51 15.86 3.74
CA GLU A 381 3.13 14.46 3.90
C GLU A 381 3.21 13.70 2.55
N ASN A 382 2.70 12.47 2.49
CA ASN A 382 2.94 11.54 1.40
C ASN A 382 1.77 11.32 0.42
N ASP A 383 0.63 12.00 0.57
CA ASP A 383 -0.66 11.81 -0.13
C ASP A 383 -1.13 10.35 -0.06
N GLY A 384 -0.58 9.57 0.87
CA GLY A 384 -0.81 8.14 0.95
C GLY A 384 0.01 7.28 -0.02
N TYR A 385 0.99 7.82 -0.75
CA TYR A 385 1.94 7.01 -1.52
C TYR A 385 2.92 6.26 -0.61
N PHE A 386 3.25 5.04 -1.01
CA PHE A 386 4.06 4.10 -0.25
C PHE A 386 5.49 4.61 -0.04
N ASP A 387 6.06 4.29 1.12
CA ASP A 387 7.50 4.36 1.39
C ASP A 387 7.91 3.12 2.19
N HIS A 388 9.01 2.49 1.80
CA HIS A 388 9.43 1.19 2.34
C HIS A 388 10.15 1.27 3.68
N VAL A 389 10.57 2.45 4.14
CA VAL A 389 11.35 2.61 5.38
C VAL A 389 10.41 2.95 6.53
N PRO A 390 10.21 2.04 7.51
CA PRO A 390 9.46 2.37 8.71
C PRO A 390 10.12 3.51 9.47
N ALA A 391 9.31 4.48 9.88
CA ALA A 391 9.79 5.64 10.60
C ALA A 391 10.27 5.30 12.03
N PRO A 392 11.28 6.02 12.58
CA PRO A 392 11.65 5.85 13.98
C PRO A 392 10.49 6.25 14.89
N VAL A 393 10.22 5.50 15.96
CA VAL A 393 9.08 5.78 16.86
C VAL A 393 9.57 5.97 18.29
N ALA A 394 8.99 6.91 19.04
CA ALA A 394 9.30 7.05 20.46
C ALA A 394 8.92 5.77 21.23
N PRO A 395 9.70 5.32 22.22
CA PRO A 395 9.28 4.23 23.09
C PRO A 395 7.90 4.51 23.70
N LYS A 396 7.05 3.48 23.73
CA LYS A 396 5.68 3.60 24.25
C LYS A 396 5.70 3.90 25.75
N PRO A 397 5.08 5.00 26.21
CA PRO A 397 4.94 5.26 27.65
C PRO A 397 3.86 4.34 28.25
N ASP A 398 4.00 4.00 29.53
CA ASP A 398 3.05 3.15 30.26
C ASP A 398 1.62 3.71 30.25
N SER A 399 1.48 5.03 30.28
CA SER A 399 0.18 5.74 30.20
C SER A 399 -0.47 5.66 28.82
N GLY A 400 0.27 5.23 27.79
CA GLY A 400 -0.13 5.33 26.38
C GLY A 400 -0.20 6.76 25.83
N ASN A 401 0.18 7.78 26.62
CA ASN A 401 0.09 9.19 26.24
C ASN A 401 1.39 9.95 26.58
N SER A 402 1.88 10.75 25.62
CA SER A 402 3.01 11.68 25.75
C SER A 402 2.91 12.75 24.66
N ASP A 403 3.96 13.56 24.45
CA ASP A 403 4.02 14.45 23.28
C ASP A 403 4.02 13.70 21.96
N ASP A 404 4.54 12.48 21.95
CA ASP A 404 4.68 11.65 20.75
C ASP A 404 3.76 10.41 20.75
N TRP A 405 2.88 10.28 21.76
CA TRP A 405 1.88 9.20 21.87
C TRP A 405 0.51 9.73 22.29
N PHE A 406 -0.55 9.22 21.67
CA PHE A 406 -1.92 9.58 21.99
C PHE A 406 -2.83 8.35 21.91
N ASN A 407 -3.61 8.09 22.97
CA ASN A 407 -4.53 6.95 23.06
C ASN A 407 -3.86 5.60 22.74
N GLY A 408 -2.64 5.40 23.25
CA GLY A 408 -1.89 4.16 23.07
C GLY A 408 -1.35 3.95 21.66
N ARG A 409 -1.40 4.98 20.79
CA ARG A 409 -0.87 4.98 19.43
C ARG A 409 0.22 6.06 19.30
N PRO A 410 1.30 5.82 18.54
CA PRO A 410 2.27 6.87 18.28
C PRO A 410 1.64 7.96 17.40
N VAL A 411 1.95 9.22 17.67
CA VAL A 411 1.51 10.36 16.85
C VAL A 411 2.27 10.38 15.52
N GLY A 412 3.58 10.13 15.57
CA GLY A 412 4.47 10.13 14.41
C GLY A 412 5.89 9.78 14.84
N PRO A 413 6.89 10.06 14.01
CA PRO A 413 6.84 10.46 12.59
C PRO A 413 6.15 9.45 11.67
N GLY A 414 5.69 9.94 10.51
CA GLY A 414 5.15 9.12 9.42
C GLY A 414 6.19 8.73 8.36
N PRO A 415 5.75 8.32 7.16
CA PRO A 415 6.61 7.93 6.04
C PRO A 415 7.66 8.98 5.67
N ARG A 416 8.73 8.56 4.97
CA ARG A 416 9.68 9.52 4.41
C ARG A 416 9.03 10.39 3.36
N VAL A 417 9.38 11.66 3.34
CA VAL A 417 8.98 12.65 2.34
C VAL A 417 10.23 13.35 1.79
N PRO A 418 10.23 13.84 0.54
CA PRO A 418 11.42 14.46 -0.02
C PRO A 418 11.90 15.69 0.75
N MET A 419 13.23 15.84 0.83
CA MET A 419 13.90 17.05 1.31
C MET A 419 15.18 17.26 0.51
N THR A 420 15.24 18.35 -0.25
CA THR A 420 16.42 18.80 -0.99
C THR A 420 16.86 20.17 -0.49
N ILE A 421 18.15 20.32 -0.20
CA ILE A 421 18.73 21.57 0.31
C ILE A 421 19.52 22.24 -0.81
N VAL A 422 19.00 23.32 -1.36
CA VAL A 422 19.61 24.05 -2.49
C VAL A 422 20.36 25.27 -1.97
N SER A 423 21.68 25.23 -2.07
CA SER A 423 22.56 26.27 -1.51
C SER A 423 23.98 26.16 -2.09
N PRO A 424 24.79 27.24 -2.10
CA PRO A 424 26.22 27.14 -2.43
C PRO A 424 26.97 26.06 -1.63
N TRP A 425 26.55 25.79 -0.39
CA TRP A 425 27.22 24.87 0.54
C TRP A 425 26.78 23.41 0.44
N THR A 426 25.82 23.12 -0.43
CA THR A 426 25.27 21.76 -0.62
C THR A 426 25.49 21.20 -2.02
N VAL A 427 26.14 21.97 -2.90
CA VAL A 427 26.57 21.52 -4.23
C VAL A 427 27.47 20.29 -4.11
N GLY A 428 27.28 19.31 -4.99
CA GLY A 428 28.10 18.11 -5.10
C GLY A 428 27.32 16.79 -5.15
N GLY A 429 25.98 16.84 -5.08
CA GLY A 429 25.15 15.65 -5.20
C GLY A 429 25.21 14.73 -3.98
N PHE A 430 25.30 15.29 -2.78
CA PHE A 430 25.42 14.52 -1.54
C PHE A 430 24.10 13.86 -1.14
N VAL A 431 24.18 12.73 -0.43
CA VAL A 431 23.07 12.13 0.32
C VAL A 431 23.35 12.25 1.81
N SER A 432 22.36 12.72 2.56
CA SER A 432 22.36 12.62 4.02
C SER A 432 21.36 11.55 4.49
N SER A 433 21.87 10.58 5.25
CA SER A 433 21.07 9.50 5.87
C SER A 433 20.96 9.65 7.40
N GLU A 434 21.22 10.85 7.92
CA GLU A 434 20.82 11.21 9.27
C GLU A 434 19.29 11.35 9.33
N ALA A 435 18.68 10.95 10.45
CA ALA A 435 17.24 11.03 10.60
C ALA A 435 16.82 12.49 10.80
N PHE A 436 15.84 12.97 10.02
CA PHE A 436 15.26 14.30 10.13
C PHE A 436 13.73 14.24 10.06
N ASP A 437 13.05 15.23 10.62
CA ASP A 437 11.64 15.55 10.38
C ASP A 437 11.44 17.07 10.16
N HIS A 438 10.20 17.56 10.04
CA HIS A 438 9.91 18.99 9.89
C HIS A 438 10.47 19.87 11.01
N THR A 439 10.61 19.35 12.22
CA THR A 439 11.19 20.11 13.34
C THR A 439 12.67 20.40 13.12
N SER A 440 13.36 19.63 12.28
CA SER A 440 14.76 19.85 11.91
C SER A 440 14.97 21.18 11.20
N VAL A 441 13.98 21.68 10.45
CA VAL A 441 14.02 23.01 9.81
C VAL A 441 14.00 24.12 10.86
N ILE A 442 13.14 23.99 11.87
CA ILE A 442 13.14 24.91 13.02
C ILE A 442 14.48 24.84 13.73
N ARG A 443 14.97 23.63 14.03
CA ARG A 443 16.25 23.44 14.75
C ARG A 443 17.44 24.02 14.01
N PHE A 444 17.47 23.94 12.68
CA PHE A 444 18.46 24.65 11.89
C PHE A 444 18.40 26.16 12.15
N MET A 445 17.20 26.74 12.10
CA MET A 445 17.00 28.16 12.40
C MET A 445 17.33 28.49 13.87
N GLU A 446 17.13 27.59 14.84
CA GLU A 446 17.57 27.78 16.22
C GLU A 446 19.09 27.90 16.30
N GLN A 447 19.82 27.00 15.62
CA GLN A 447 21.28 27.02 15.60
C GLN A 447 21.81 28.29 14.95
N TRP A 448 21.15 28.75 13.88
CA TRP A 448 21.57 29.93 13.12
C TRP A 448 21.23 31.26 13.82
N THR A 449 20.00 31.40 14.34
CA THR A 449 19.48 32.67 14.88
C THR A 449 19.59 32.79 16.40
N GLY A 450 19.77 31.68 17.12
CA GLY A 450 19.69 31.61 18.57
C GLY A 450 18.26 31.60 19.14
N VAL A 451 17.22 31.65 18.29
CA VAL A 451 15.81 31.67 18.73
C VAL A 451 15.32 30.23 18.93
N ARG A 452 15.05 29.83 20.18
CA ARG A 452 14.62 28.46 20.52
C ARG A 452 13.10 28.27 20.44
N GLU A 453 12.64 27.14 19.90
CA GLU A 453 11.26 26.65 19.90
C GLU A 453 11.01 25.64 21.04
N PRO A 454 10.49 26.06 22.21
CA PRO A 454 10.27 25.15 23.34
C PRO A 454 9.27 24.00 23.08
N ASN A 455 8.42 24.08 22.06
CA ASN A 455 7.38 23.09 21.81
C ASN A 455 7.89 21.76 21.21
N ILE A 456 9.10 21.72 20.64
CA ILE A 456 9.68 20.48 20.10
C ILE A 456 9.95 19.52 21.27
N SER A 457 9.35 18.33 21.22
CA SER A 457 9.47 17.33 22.30
C SER A 457 10.92 16.94 22.59
N ALA A 458 11.20 16.56 23.83
CA ALA A 458 12.53 16.12 24.25
C ALA A 458 13.03 14.92 23.43
N TRP A 459 12.14 14.00 23.08
CA TRP A 459 12.49 12.84 22.26
C TRP A 459 12.89 13.26 20.84
N ARG A 460 12.09 14.09 20.15
CA ARG A 460 12.40 14.57 18.80
C ARG A 460 13.72 15.32 18.74
N ARG A 461 13.98 16.20 19.72
CA ARG A 461 15.27 16.91 19.84
C ARG A 461 16.47 15.98 19.98
N SER A 462 16.27 14.80 20.57
CA SER A 462 17.35 13.83 20.76
C SER A 462 17.61 12.98 19.51
N VAL A 463 16.55 12.59 18.78
CA VAL A 463 16.62 11.60 17.70
C VAL A 463 16.81 12.21 16.32
N PHE A 464 16.11 13.30 16.01
CA PHE A 464 16.24 13.96 14.71
C PHE A 464 17.42 14.93 14.73
N GLY A 465 18.08 15.13 13.59
CA GLY A 465 19.15 16.12 13.46
C GLY A 465 18.61 17.56 13.36
N ASP A 466 19.51 18.53 13.29
CA ASP A 466 19.21 19.96 13.13
C ASP A 466 19.56 20.50 11.73
N LEU A 467 19.73 19.58 10.76
CA LEU A 467 20.15 19.82 9.38
C LEU A 467 21.54 20.45 9.20
N THR A 468 22.30 20.76 10.25
CA THR A 468 23.63 21.37 10.08
C THR A 468 24.63 20.44 9.38
N SER A 469 24.45 19.12 9.51
CA SER A 469 25.28 18.08 8.90
C SER A 469 25.12 17.95 7.36
N VAL A 470 24.10 18.58 6.77
CA VAL A 470 23.87 18.52 5.32
C VAL A 470 24.81 19.45 4.53
N PHE A 471 25.45 20.41 5.22
CA PHE A 471 26.30 21.44 4.64
C PHE A 471 27.79 21.09 4.71
N ASP A 472 28.56 21.55 3.72
CA ASP A 472 30.01 21.71 3.84
C ASP A 472 30.37 23.18 3.62
N PHE A 473 30.68 23.88 4.70
CA PHE A 473 31.03 25.31 4.68
C PHE A 473 32.50 25.60 4.32
N HIS A 474 33.30 24.57 4.07
CA HIS A 474 34.76 24.70 3.95
C HIS A 474 35.28 24.37 2.56
N ARG A 475 34.60 23.51 1.80
CA ARG A 475 35.09 23.03 0.50
C ARG A 475 34.17 23.38 -0.65
N THR A 476 34.75 23.93 -1.71
CA THR A 476 34.05 24.04 -3.00
C THR A 476 34.01 22.66 -3.65
N HIS A 477 32.81 22.22 -4.03
CA HIS A 477 32.59 20.95 -4.72
C HIS A 477 32.39 21.17 -6.22
N ARG A 478 32.87 20.24 -7.04
CA ARG A 478 32.64 20.28 -8.50
C ARG A 478 31.18 19.88 -8.76
N GLN A 479 30.53 20.59 -9.68
CA GLN A 479 29.21 20.18 -10.14
C GLN A 479 29.29 18.80 -10.80
N PRO A 480 28.47 17.83 -10.38
CA PRO A 480 28.45 16.52 -11.01
C PRO A 480 27.89 16.63 -12.44
N GLU A 481 28.32 15.74 -13.33
CA GLU A 481 27.69 15.59 -14.64
C GLU A 481 26.30 14.97 -14.46
N VAL A 482 25.31 15.52 -15.18
CA VAL A 482 23.91 15.09 -15.08
C VAL A 482 23.45 14.52 -16.40
N GLU A 483 22.61 13.49 -16.32
CA GLU A 483 21.93 12.93 -17.48
C GLU A 483 20.73 13.81 -17.86
N GLN A 484 20.50 13.94 -19.17
CA GLN A 484 19.44 14.79 -19.67
C GLN A 484 18.06 14.19 -19.39
N PRO A 485 17.12 15.00 -18.91
CA PRO A 485 15.77 14.52 -18.73
C PRO A 485 14.88 14.65 -19.98
N GLY A 486 13.77 13.91 -19.99
CA GLY A 486 12.75 13.94 -21.04
C GLY A 486 11.76 15.12 -20.93
N PRO A 487 10.90 15.31 -21.95
CA PRO A 487 9.97 16.43 -22.00
C PRO A 487 8.74 16.27 -21.12
N VAL A 488 8.15 17.40 -20.75
CA VAL A 488 6.88 17.48 -20.02
C VAL A 488 5.71 17.73 -20.99
N PRO A 489 4.54 17.10 -20.80
CA PRO A 489 3.40 17.16 -21.73
C PRO A 489 2.28 18.15 -21.33
N ALA A 490 1.23 18.21 -22.16
CA ALA A 490 0.06 19.09 -21.99
C ALA A 490 -1.02 18.53 -21.05
N PRO A 491 -1.93 19.37 -20.50
CA PRO A 491 -2.88 18.96 -19.46
C PRO A 491 -3.99 17.99 -19.87
N ILE A 492 -4.37 17.09 -18.95
CA ILE A 492 -5.51 16.16 -19.05
C ILE A 492 -6.27 16.01 -17.70
N GLY A 493 -7.31 15.17 -17.64
CA GLY A 493 -8.06 14.87 -16.40
C GLY A 493 -7.36 13.87 -15.44
N ARG A 494 -7.69 13.92 -14.14
CA ARG A 494 -7.03 13.10 -13.12
C ARG A 494 -7.35 11.60 -13.23
N TRP A 495 -6.43 10.73 -12.86
CA TRP A 495 -6.62 9.27 -12.87
C TRP A 495 -5.78 8.54 -11.82
N ASN A 496 -6.14 7.29 -11.53
CA ASN A 496 -5.46 6.44 -10.55
C ASN A 496 -4.81 5.25 -11.26
N PRO A 497 -3.49 5.04 -11.11
CA PRO A 497 -2.78 4.01 -11.83
C PRO A 497 -2.98 2.64 -11.16
N VAL A 498 -3.06 1.58 -11.96
CA VAL A 498 -3.25 0.21 -11.49
C VAL A 498 -1.97 -0.61 -11.70
N PRO A 499 -1.66 -1.58 -10.83
CA PRO A 499 -0.47 -2.40 -10.97
C PRO A 499 -0.53 -3.22 -12.28
N PRO A 500 0.62 -3.42 -12.95
CA PRO A 500 0.68 -4.24 -14.16
C PRO A 500 0.32 -5.70 -13.85
N LYS A 501 -0.25 -6.41 -14.84
CA LYS A 501 -0.60 -7.84 -14.69
C LYS A 501 0.62 -8.70 -14.34
N LYS A 502 1.80 -8.36 -14.87
CA LYS A 502 3.08 -8.97 -14.54
C LYS A 502 3.88 -7.97 -13.69
N GLN A 503 3.86 -8.18 -12.39
CA GLN A 503 4.58 -7.32 -11.45
C GLN A 503 6.04 -7.75 -11.35
N ALA A 504 6.94 -6.77 -11.21
CA ALA A 504 8.34 -6.97 -10.88
C ALA A 504 8.78 -5.83 -9.95
N LEU A 505 9.77 -6.08 -9.10
CA LEU A 505 10.35 -5.02 -8.29
C LEU A 505 11.01 -3.98 -9.23
N PRO A 506 10.90 -2.68 -8.93
CA PRO A 506 11.55 -1.66 -9.74
C PRO A 506 13.07 -1.80 -9.71
N GLU A 507 13.71 -1.49 -10.83
CA GLU A 507 15.16 -1.35 -10.88
C GLU A 507 15.54 0.07 -10.47
N GLN A 508 16.41 0.19 -9.47
CA GLN A 508 17.02 1.47 -9.08
C GLN A 508 18.20 1.78 -10.01
N GLU A 509 18.39 3.05 -10.37
CA GLU A 509 19.55 3.52 -11.15
C GLU A 509 20.86 3.04 -10.50
N ALA A 510 21.77 2.50 -11.31
CA ALA A 510 23.06 2.02 -10.82
C ALA A 510 23.98 3.18 -10.41
N GLY A 511 24.82 2.93 -9.41
CA GLY A 511 25.91 3.82 -9.01
C GLY A 511 25.76 4.40 -7.60
N THR A 512 26.81 5.09 -7.18
CA THR A 512 26.92 5.67 -5.83
C THR A 512 26.83 7.19 -5.86
N ARG A 513 26.51 7.77 -4.70
CA ARG A 513 26.60 9.21 -4.45
C ARG A 513 27.58 9.47 -3.31
N PRO A 514 28.21 10.66 -3.28
CA PRO A 514 28.89 11.08 -2.07
C PRO A 514 27.87 11.21 -0.93
N THR A 515 28.30 10.94 0.29
CA THR A 515 27.42 10.87 1.46
C THR A 515 27.96 11.73 2.60
N ARG A 516 27.05 12.35 3.35
CA ARG A 516 27.41 13.09 4.55
C ARG A 516 27.81 12.14 5.69
N PRO A 517 28.72 12.56 6.59
CA PRO A 517 29.05 11.80 7.79
C PRO A 517 27.79 11.52 8.63
N LEU A 518 27.75 10.36 9.27
CA LEU A 518 26.65 9.97 10.16
C LEU A 518 27.07 10.13 11.62
N PRO A 519 26.17 10.59 12.52
CA PRO A 519 26.49 10.79 13.92
C PRO A 519 26.34 9.53 14.79
N TYR A 520 26.00 8.39 14.18
CA TYR A 520 25.66 7.16 14.90
C TYR A 520 26.83 6.16 14.88
N ARG A 521 27.07 5.47 16.00
CA ARG A 521 27.93 4.28 16.05
C ARG A 521 27.25 3.21 16.90
N LEU A 522 26.40 2.42 16.24
CA LEU A 522 25.50 1.49 16.88
C LEU A 522 26.15 0.10 17.05
N SER A 523 25.80 -0.58 18.12
CA SER A 523 26.25 -1.94 18.40
C SER A 523 25.09 -2.76 18.97
N LEU A 524 25.06 -4.03 18.61
CA LEU A 524 24.12 -4.99 19.14
C LEU A 524 24.87 -6.27 19.54
N ARG A 525 24.62 -6.73 20.76
CA ARG A 525 24.98 -8.06 21.22
C ARG A 525 23.73 -8.78 21.73
N ALA A 526 23.62 -10.07 21.43
CA ALA A 526 22.56 -10.93 21.94
C ALA A 526 23.16 -12.06 22.77
N ASP A 527 22.85 -12.09 24.07
CA ASP A 527 23.14 -13.25 24.93
C ASP A 527 21.87 -14.10 25.02
N VAL A 528 21.99 -15.41 24.84
CA VAL A 528 20.84 -16.33 24.90
C VAL A 528 20.91 -17.17 26.16
N THR A 529 19.83 -17.15 26.92
CA THR A 529 19.60 -17.97 28.12
C THR A 529 18.29 -18.75 27.95
N ASP A 530 18.03 -19.78 28.76
CA ASP A 530 16.85 -20.65 28.59
C ASP A 530 15.53 -19.86 28.46
N GLY A 531 15.02 -19.76 27.22
CA GLY A 531 13.75 -19.10 26.86
C GLY A 531 13.81 -17.58 26.64
N GLN A 532 15.00 -16.97 26.69
CA GLN A 532 15.18 -15.51 26.61
C GLN A 532 16.39 -15.09 25.79
N VAL A 533 16.22 -14.10 24.90
CA VAL A 533 17.32 -13.38 24.25
C VAL A 533 17.48 -12.04 24.93
N ARG A 534 18.61 -11.83 25.61
CA ARG A 534 18.98 -10.53 26.16
C ARG A 534 19.73 -9.73 25.10
N LEU A 535 19.07 -8.70 24.58
CA LEU A 535 19.66 -7.72 23.68
C LEU A 535 20.42 -6.68 24.50
N ARG A 536 21.68 -6.41 24.14
CA ARG A 536 22.48 -5.28 24.62
C ARG A 536 22.74 -4.36 23.45
N LEU A 537 22.14 -3.17 23.53
CA LEU A 537 22.21 -2.15 22.49
C LEU A 537 23.12 -1.02 22.98
N GLY A 538 24.02 -0.55 22.13
CA GLY A 538 24.94 0.53 22.46
C GLY A 538 25.03 1.55 21.33
N ASN A 539 25.24 2.81 21.68
CA ASN A 539 25.50 3.89 20.76
C ASN A 539 26.71 4.69 21.25
N THR A 540 27.85 4.54 20.61
CA THR A 540 29.07 5.31 20.93
C THR A 540 29.24 6.52 20.01
N GLY A 541 28.22 6.83 19.20
CA GLY A 541 28.13 8.02 18.37
C GLY A 541 27.81 9.28 19.17
N THR A 542 27.63 10.39 18.45
CA THR A 542 27.46 11.75 19.00
C THR A 542 26.00 12.22 19.04
N ALA A 543 25.07 11.52 18.36
CA ALA A 543 23.63 11.80 18.42
C ALA A 543 22.86 10.59 18.93
N ALA A 544 21.67 10.80 19.51
CA ALA A 544 20.82 9.69 19.93
C ALA A 544 20.19 8.99 18.71
N ALA A 545 19.83 7.72 18.85
CA ALA A 545 19.24 6.92 17.78
C ALA A 545 18.05 6.12 18.29
N ALA A 546 16.97 6.06 17.51
CA ALA A 546 15.89 5.10 17.71
C ALA A 546 16.27 3.77 17.06
N VAL A 547 16.11 2.66 17.79
CA VAL A 547 16.40 1.30 17.31
C VAL A 547 15.19 0.42 17.57
N THR A 548 14.71 -0.29 16.55
CA THR A 548 13.49 -1.11 16.61
C THR A 548 13.78 -2.58 16.32
N ALA A 549 13.35 -3.47 17.19
CA ALA A 549 13.36 -4.92 16.99
C ALA A 549 11.99 -5.42 16.52
N TYR A 550 12.01 -6.25 15.48
CA TYR A 550 10.87 -6.88 14.83
C TYR A 550 10.95 -8.40 15.02
N PRO A 551 10.01 -9.00 15.77
CA PRO A 551 10.02 -10.44 16.01
C PRO A 551 9.42 -11.21 14.84
N GLY A 552 10.10 -12.24 14.35
CA GLY A 552 9.74 -12.98 13.13
C GLY A 552 8.42 -13.75 13.23
N ASP A 553 7.86 -13.91 14.43
CA ASP A 553 6.54 -14.50 14.68
C ASP A 553 5.37 -13.53 14.47
N GLY A 554 5.65 -12.26 14.14
CA GLY A 554 4.63 -11.21 13.95
C GLY A 554 4.25 -10.47 15.22
N GLY A 555 4.91 -10.72 16.35
CA GLY A 555 4.72 -9.97 17.59
C GLY A 555 4.94 -8.45 17.45
N GLU A 556 4.49 -7.69 18.44
CA GLU A 556 4.59 -6.22 18.42
C GLU A 556 6.08 -5.78 18.38
N PRO A 557 6.48 -4.94 17.41
CA PRO A 557 7.83 -4.38 17.37
C PRO A 557 8.16 -3.57 18.62
N ARG A 558 9.40 -3.66 19.09
CA ARG A 558 9.89 -2.94 20.28
C ARG A 558 10.93 -1.90 19.91
N THR A 559 10.78 -0.69 20.41
CA THR A 559 11.68 0.43 20.10
C THR A 559 12.38 0.97 21.35
N TRP A 560 13.67 1.24 21.22
CA TRP A 560 14.49 1.91 22.24
C TRP A 560 15.10 3.19 21.68
N THR A 561 15.28 4.20 22.54
CA THR A 561 16.07 5.39 22.24
C THR A 561 17.44 5.25 22.92
N LEU A 562 18.51 5.21 22.12
CA LEU A 562 19.88 5.12 22.60
C LEU A 562 20.52 6.50 22.58
N ALA A 563 20.74 7.10 23.76
CA ALA A 563 21.46 8.36 23.88
C ALA A 563 22.90 8.26 23.31
N ALA A 564 23.49 9.38 22.94
CA ALA A 564 24.89 9.46 22.56
C ALA A 564 25.79 8.97 23.70
N GLY A 565 26.74 8.07 23.40
CA GLY A 565 27.57 7.37 24.40
C GLY A 565 26.82 6.39 25.30
N GLY A 566 25.52 6.17 25.08
CA GLY A 566 24.65 5.37 25.94
C GLY A 566 24.59 3.89 25.54
N SER A 567 24.07 3.07 26.47
CA SER A 567 23.74 1.68 26.22
C SER A 567 22.51 1.27 27.03
N THR A 568 21.74 0.31 26.52
CA THR A 568 20.64 -0.32 27.23
C THR A 568 20.67 -1.83 27.05
N ALA A 569 19.96 -2.55 27.92
CA ALA A 569 19.75 -3.97 27.75
C ALA A 569 18.30 -4.32 28.06
N ASP A 570 17.71 -5.17 27.23
CA ASP A 570 16.34 -5.65 27.39
C ASP A 570 16.25 -7.11 26.97
N THR A 571 15.23 -7.81 27.44
CA THR A 571 15.03 -9.23 27.19
C THR A 571 13.79 -9.46 26.34
N VAL A 572 13.97 -10.21 25.26
CA VAL A 572 12.89 -10.70 24.41
C VAL A 572 12.69 -12.18 24.71
N ALA A 573 11.52 -12.53 25.23
CA ALA A 573 11.14 -13.93 25.42
C ALA A 573 10.93 -14.59 24.06
N TYR A 574 11.24 -15.88 23.97
CA TYR A 574 11.00 -16.66 22.75
C TYR A 574 10.42 -18.04 23.09
N GLY A 575 9.65 -18.59 22.16
CA GLY A 575 8.92 -19.85 22.36
C GLY A 575 9.82 -21.10 22.26
N PRO A 576 9.24 -22.31 22.35
CA PRO A 576 9.98 -23.55 22.11
C PRO A 576 10.63 -23.60 20.72
N ASP A 577 10.11 -22.83 19.76
CA ASP A 577 10.57 -22.72 18.38
C ASP A 577 11.76 -21.76 18.19
N GLY A 578 12.46 -21.39 19.27
CA GLY A 578 13.63 -20.51 19.19
C GLY A 578 13.26 -19.04 18.94
N TYR A 579 14.25 -18.23 18.57
CA TYR A 579 14.09 -16.80 18.31
C TYR A 579 14.42 -16.45 16.85
N ASP A 580 13.69 -15.48 16.31
CA ASP A 580 13.96 -14.83 15.03
C ASP A 580 13.70 -13.33 15.20
N LEU A 581 14.74 -12.51 15.15
CA LEU A 581 14.64 -11.06 15.37
C LEU A 581 15.35 -10.31 14.24
N GLN A 582 14.70 -9.28 13.72
CA GLN A 582 15.37 -8.25 12.91
C GLN A 582 15.44 -6.96 13.72
N VAL A 583 16.60 -6.35 13.82
CA VAL A 583 16.78 -5.07 14.50
C VAL A 583 17.22 -4.02 13.50
N ARG A 584 16.59 -2.85 13.54
CA ARG A 584 16.76 -1.74 12.60
C ARG A 584 17.19 -0.49 13.35
N GLY A 585 18.22 0.18 12.87
CA GLY A 585 18.62 1.52 13.33
C GLY A 585 18.79 2.48 12.14
N PRO A 586 19.04 3.78 12.41
CA PRO A 586 19.34 4.76 11.38
C PRO A 586 20.66 4.46 10.65
N GLY A 587 20.89 5.16 9.52
CA GLY A 587 22.15 5.05 8.79
C GLY A 587 22.43 3.65 8.24
N TRP A 588 21.39 2.95 7.75
CA TRP A 588 21.48 1.61 7.16
C TRP A 588 21.91 0.49 8.13
N SER A 589 21.90 0.74 9.44
CA SER A 589 22.28 -0.25 10.44
C SER A 589 21.20 -1.32 10.60
N THR A 590 21.53 -2.58 10.33
CA THR A 590 20.60 -3.71 10.48
C THR A 590 21.27 -4.93 11.10
N TRP A 591 20.50 -5.68 11.91
CA TRP A 591 20.91 -6.95 12.49
C TRP A 591 19.83 -8.01 12.29
N GLU A 592 20.22 -9.22 11.93
CA GLU A 592 19.34 -10.39 11.95
C GLU A 592 19.88 -11.43 12.93
N LEU A 593 19.03 -11.92 13.82
CA LEU A 593 19.37 -12.86 14.87
C LEU A 593 18.42 -14.06 14.81
N ARG A 594 18.96 -15.25 14.53
CA ARG A 594 18.21 -16.51 14.61
C ARG A 594 18.96 -17.56 15.43
N GLY A 595 18.21 -18.45 16.07
CA GLY A 595 18.77 -19.62 16.74
C GLY A 595 17.85 -20.19 17.81
N ALA A 596 18.36 -21.20 18.52
CA ALA A 596 17.67 -21.83 19.64
C ALA A 596 18.63 -22.11 20.80
N GLY A 597 18.20 -21.80 22.03
CA GLY A 597 18.97 -22.06 23.25
C GLY A 597 20.33 -21.34 23.30
N ALA A 598 21.15 -21.70 24.29
CA ALA A 598 22.48 -21.12 24.53
C ALA A 598 23.57 -21.63 23.55
N GLY A 599 23.27 -21.71 22.24
CA GLY A 599 24.13 -22.22 21.16
C GLY A 599 25.42 -21.41 20.94
N ALA A 600 25.74 -21.04 19.70
CA ALA A 600 26.85 -20.13 19.43
C ALA A 600 26.47 -18.66 19.74
N GLU A 601 27.48 -17.80 19.93
CA GLU A 601 27.32 -16.34 19.94
C GLU A 601 28.25 -15.72 18.90
N ALA A 602 27.76 -14.72 18.16
CA ALA A 602 28.59 -13.86 17.35
C ALA A 602 28.06 -12.41 17.34
N TYR A 603 28.97 -11.44 17.44
CA TYR A 603 28.65 -10.01 17.34
C TYR A 603 29.86 -9.22 16.81
N LEU A 604 29.57 -8.05 16.25
CA LEU A 604 30.56 -7.16 15.66
C LEU A 604 30.98 -6.07 16.66
N VAL A 605 32.28 -5.75 16.67
CA VAL A 605 32.85 -4.58 17.35
C VAL A 605 33.58 -3.72 16.32
N GLU A 606 33.14 -2.48 16.18
CA GLU A 606 33.82 -1.47 15.37
C GLU A 606 35.02 -0.91 16.13
N GLN A 607 36.18 -0.81 15.47
CA GLN A 607 37.37 -0.18 16.03
C GLN A 607 37.45 1.29 15.60
N ALA A 608 38.13 2.12 16.39
CA ALA A 608 38.36 3.52 16.04
C ALA A 608 39.41 3.63 14.92
N GLY A 609 38.98 4.03 13.73
CA GLY A 609 39.85 4.34 12.59
C GLY A 609 39.68 3.39 11.40
N PRO A 610 40.43 3.62 10.31
CA PRO A 610 40.40 2.78 9.12
C PRO A 610 41.09 1.44 9.42
N GLY A 611 40.30 0.41 9.69
CA GLY A 611 40.79 -0.93 10.04
C GLY A 611 39.73 -2.01 9.80
N PRO A 612 40.05 -3.29 10.09
CA PRO A 612 39.05 -4.35 10.06
C PRO A 612 37.99 -4.13 11.15
N VAL A 613 36.79 -4.64 10.90
CA VAL A 613 35.82 -4.87 11.98
C VAL A 613 36.13 -6.20 12.65
N MET A 614 35.87 -6.28 13.95
CA MET A 614 36.21 -7.44 14.74
C MET A 614 34.94 -8.24 15.02
N VAL A 615 34.83 -9.44 14.45
CA VAL A 615 33.73 -10.36 14.72
C VAL A 615 34.13 -11.23 15.90
N HIS A 616 33.48 -11.03 17.04
CA HIS A 616 33.68 -11.82 18.24
C HIS A 616 32.79 -13.05 18.18
N CYS A 617 33.39 -14.24 18.22
CA CYS A 617 32.70 -15.52 18.24
C CYS A 617 32.92 -16.20 19.60
N ALA A 618 31.86 -16.74 20.19
CA ALA A 618 31.94 -17.50 21.44
C ALA A 618 31.05 -18.75 21.40
N ASN A 619 31.43 -19.77 22.16
CA ASN A 619 30.66 -20.99 22.35
C ASN A 619 30.31 -21.16 23.83
N PRO A 620 29.19 -20.62 24.32
CA PRO A 620 28.70 -20.87 25.67
C PRO A 620 28.12 -22.29 25.88
N SER A 621 27.88 -23.06 24.82
CA SER A 621 27.29 -24.40 24.92
C SER A 621 28.29 -25.48 25.36
N SER A 622 27.76 -26.66 25.72
CA SER A 622 28.54 -27.84 26.12
C SER A 622 29.11 -28.66 24.95
N THR A 623 28.74 -28.35 23.71
CA THR A 623 29.21 -29.05 22.50
C THR A 623 30.12 -28.15 21.66
N THR A 624 31.10 -28.75 20.97
CA THR A 624 31.93 -28.01 20.00
C THR A 624 31.07 -27.44 18.88
N ARG A 625 31.28 -26.16 18.54
CA ARG A 625 30.61 -25.45 17.44
C ARG A 625 31.58 -25.13 16.31
N THR A 626 31.08 -25.07 15.08
CA THR A 626 31.88 -24.66 13.92
C THR A 626 31.13 -23.56 13.18
N LEU A 627 31.67 -22.35 13.21
CA LEU A 627 31.05 -21.18 12.59
C LEU A 627 31.69 -20.88 11.24
N LEU A 628 30.88 -20.52 10.25
CA LEU A 628 31.34 -19.88 9.03
C LEU A 628 31.12 -18.37 9.18
N VAL A 629 32.19 -17.59 9.04
CA VAL A 629 32.19 -16.13 9.19
C VAL A 629 32.65 -15.51 7.87
N GLY A 630 31.88 -14.60 7.28
CA GLY A 630 32.29 -13.93 6.04
C GLY A 630 31.47 -12.70 5.67
N GLU A 631 31.98 -11.93 4.71
CA GLU A 631 31.23 -10.87 4.01
C GLU A 631 30.28 -11.49 2.99
N SER A 632 29.09 -10.91 2.83
CA SER A 632 28.09 -11.39 1.85
C SER A 632 28.12 -10.58 0.56
N VAL A 633 28.59 -9.32 0.60
CA VAL A 633 28.27 -8.35 -0.47
C VAL A 633 29.50 -7.70 -1.06
N TYR A 634 30.42 -7.24 -0.23
CA TYR A 634 31.46 -6.33 -0.67
C TYR A 634 32.82 -7.04 -0.78
N PRO A 635 33.21 -7.54 -1.97
CA PRO A 635 34.48 -8.24 -2.12
C PRO A 635 35.67 -7.30 -1.87
N ARG A 636 36.67 -7.73 -1.07
CA ARG A 636 38.04 -7.19 -1.11
C ARG A 636 39.06 -8.31 -0.97
N HIS A 637 40.12 -8.23 -1.77
CA HIS A 637 41.34 -9.07 -1.77
C HIS A 637 41.18 -10.60 -1.90
N ALA A 638 42.16 -11.24 -2.54
CA ALA A 638 42.18 -12.69 -2.74
C ALA A 638 42.35 -13.52 -1.45
N ASP A 639 42.59 -12.87 -0.29
CA ASP A 639 42.85 -13.53 1.00
C ASP A 639 41.65 -13.48 1.98
N ASP A 640 40.61 -12.70 1.69
CA ASP A 640 39.41 -12.61 2.54
C ASP A 640 38.34 -13.60 2.05
N HIS A 641 38.54 -14.86 2.43
CA HIS A 641 37.58 -15.94 2.24
C HIS A 641 36.66 -16.09 3.46
N VAL A 642 35.52 -16.77 3.26
CA VAL A 642 34.71 -17.34 4.33
C VAL A 642 35.62 -18.13 5.29
N ARG A 643 35.63 -17.75 6.57
CA ARG A 643 36.50 -18.35 7.59
C ARG A 643 35.71 -19.36 8.41
N THR A 644 36.24 -20.58 8.49
CA THR A 644 35.75 -21.61 9.40
C THR A 644 36.39 -21.45 10.78
N VAL A 645 35.56 -21.30 11.82
CA VAL A 645 35.96 -21.07 13.21
C VAL A 645 35.42 -22.18 14.10
N THR A 646 36.27 -23.14 14.45
CA THR A 646 35.91 -24.19 15.42
C THR A 646 36.16 -23.71 16.86
N LEU A 647 35.14 -23.85 17.71
CA LEU A 647 35.14 -23.40 19.10
C LEU A 647 34.79 -24.58 20.03
N ALA A 648 35.74 -24.96 20.90
CA ALA A 648 35.47 -25.86 22.01
C ALA A 648 34.48 -25.22 23.02
N PRO A 649 33.80 -26.02 23.88
CA PRO A 649 32.95 -25.47 24.95
C PRO A 649 33.66 -24.39 25.77
N GLY A 650 33.02 -23.24 25.96
CA GLY A 650 33.56 -22.07 26.65
C GLY A 650 34.58 -21.23 25.87
N GLN A 651 35.01 -21.65 24.67
CA GLN A 651 36.02 -20.95 23.88
C GLN A 651 35.47 -19.66 23.26
N LYS A 652 36.34 -18.66 23.14
CA LYS A 652 36.12 -17.41 22.41
C LYS A 652 37.23 -17.22 21.36
N ARG A 653 36.87 -16.67 20.20
CA ARG A 653 37.82 -16.24 19.17
C ARG A 653 37.35 -14.92 18.57
N VAL A 654 38.30 -14.15 18.03
CA VAL A 654 38.00 -12.91 17.32
C VAL A 654 38.48 -13.05 15.89
N VAL A 655 37.62 -12.72 14.94
CA VAL A 655 37.88 -12.81 13.52
C VAL A 655 37.93 -11.40 12.94
N PRO A 656 39.10 -10.91 12.49
CA PRO A 656 39.16 -9.64 11.77
C PRO A 656 38.57 -9.81 10.37
N ILE A 657 37.65 -8.91 10.00
CA ILE A 657 37.11 -8.80 8.65
C ILE A 657 37.54 -7.44 8.10
N HIS A 658 38.39 -7.46 7.08
CA HIS A 658 38.73 -6.23 6.37
C HIS A 658 37.55 -5.88 5.47
N LEU A 659 37.01 -4.66 5.62
CA LEU A 659 35.78 -4.25 4.93
C LEU A 659 35.99 -4.11 3.43
N SER A 660 35.13 -3.42 2.68
CA SER A 660 35.45 -2.91 1.33
C SER A 660 35.82 -1.42 1.29
N ARG A 661 36.21 -0.88 0.12
CA ARG A 661 36.47 0.58 0.01
C ARG A 661 35.22 1.29 0.53
N HIS A 662 35.41 2.40 1.26
CA HIS A 662 34.33 3.22 1.81
C HIS A 662 33.63 2.69 3.08
N GLY A 663 34.09 1.57 3.65
CA GLY A 663 33.74 1.15 5.01
C GLY A 663 32.37 0.48 5.17
N TRP A 664 31.75 0.06 4.07
CA TRP A 664 30.53 -0.74 4.07
C TRP A 664 30.82 -2.22 4.38
N TYR A 665 29.89 -2.86 5.10
CA TYR A 665 29.96 -4.26 5.50
C TYR A 665 28.58 -4.94 5.50
N ASP A 666 28.56 -6.23 5.15
CA ASP A 666 27.40 -7.11 5.30
C ASP A 666 27.91 -8.49 5.76
N ILE A 667 28.11 -8.60 7.07
CA ILE A 667 28.78 -9.74 7.69
C ILE A 667 27.73 -10.77 8.11
N VAL A 668 28.02 -12.02 7.76
CA VAL A 668 27.18 -13.18 8.04
C VAL A 668 27.97 -14.19 8.85
N VAL A 669 27.32 -14.73 9.88
CA VAL A 669 27.80 -15.86 10.67
C VAL A 669 26.73 -16.93 10.76
N VAL A 670 27.08 -18.17 10.39
CA VAL A 670 26.21 -19.36 10.50
C VAL A 670 26.95 -20.47 11.25
N ASP A 671 26.22 -21.37 11.91
CA ASP A 671 26.78 -22.55 12.59
C ASP A 671 26.51 -23.80 11.74
N GLU A 672 27.57 -24.54 11.36
CA GLU A 672 27.43 -25.76 10.57
C GLU A 672 26.68 -26.87 11.31
N ARG A 673 26.61 -26.80 12.65
CA ARG A 673 25.94 -27.79 13.50
C ARG A 673 24.58 -27.34 14.02
N ASP A 674 24.22 -26.08 13.79
CA ASP A 674 22.92 -25.53 14.17
C ASP A 674 22.34 -24.79 12.96
N PRO A 675 21.49 -25.48 12.16
CA PRO A 675 20.88 -24.86 10.99
C PRO A 675 19.87 -23.77 11.38
N GLY A 676 19.53 -23.56 12.66
CA GLY A 676 18.75 -22.41 13.10
C GLY A 676 19.58 -21.15 13.37
N PHE A 677 20.91 -21.25 13.46
CA PHE A 677 21.76 -20.15 13.89
C PHE A 677 22.14 -19.20 12.75
N LEU A 678 21.72 -17.94 12.86
CA LEU A 678 22.15 -16.85 11.99
C LEU A 678 22.50 -15.62 12.83
N ARG A 679 23.63 -14.99 12.48
CA ARG A 679 23.89 -13.58 12.78
C ARG A 679 24.20 -12.87 11.47
N ARG A 680 23.41 -11.87 11.12
CA ARG A 680 23.75 -10.92 10.04
C ARG A 680 23.87 -9.52 10.60
N MET A 681 24.90 -8.80 10.19
CA MET A 681 25.19 -7.43 10.61
C MET A 681 25.53 -6.62 9.37
N THR A 682 24.68 -5.66 9.02
CA THR A 682 24.87 -4.80 7.85
C THR A 682 24.96 -3.35 8.29
N GLY A 683 25.89 -2.60 7.70
CA GLY A 683 26.04 -1.18 8.00
C GLY A 683 27.27 -0.58 7.32
N ARG A 684 27.62 0.61 7.80
CA ARG A 684 28.82 1.33 7.39
C ARG A 684 29.54 1.82 8.62
N LEU A 685 30.87 1.70 8.64
CA LEU A 685 31.68 2.31 9.69
C LEU A 685 31.39 3.81 9.78
N ALA A 686 31.21 4.27 11.01
CA ALA A 686 31.11 5.69 11.32
C ALA A 686 32.47 6.38 11.09
N ASP A 687 32.63 6.97 9.90
CA ASP A 687 33.76 7.82 9.52
C ASP A 687 33.36 9.30 9.66
N PRO A 688 34.14 10.14 10.37
CA PRO A 688 33.91 11.59 10.40
C PRO A 688 34.12 12.27 9.03
N LYS A 689 34.63 11.56 8.01
CA LYS A 689 34.82 12.08 6.65
C LYS A 689 33.69 11.66 5.71
N GLU A 690 33.55 12.44 4.65
CA GLU A 690 32.71 12.12 3.50
C GLU A 690 33.11 10.76 2.91
N SER A 691 32.10 9.98 2.53
CA SER A 691 32.26 8.65 1.94
C SER A 691 31.36 8.52 0.71
N VAL A 692 30.95 7.30 0.35
CA VAL A 692 29.90 7.06 -0.65
C VAL A 692 28.76 6.24 -0.07
N THR A 693 27.58 6.37 -0.68
CA THR A 693 26.39 5.54 -0.42
C THR A 693 26.68 4.07 -0.75
N ASP A 694 25.78 3.14 -0.38
CA ASP A 694 26.03 1.70 -0.53
C ASP A 694 26.46 1.35 -1.98
N PRO A 695 27.73 0.91 -2.20
CA PRO A 695 28.24 0.64 -3.53
C PRO A 695 27.64 -0.61 -4.18
N ALA A 696 26.88 -1.40 -3.42
CA ALA A 696 26.18 -2.57 -3.92
C ALA A 696 24.70 -2.30 -4.24
N THR A 697 24.18 -1.10 -3.97
CA THR A 697 22.82 -0.72 -4.39
C THR A 697 22.70 -0.83 -5.91
N GLY A 698 21.71 -1.57 -6.38
CA GLY A 698 21.49 -1.83 -7.80
C GLY A 698 22.48 -2.83 -8.45
N ILE A 699 23.41 -3.43 -7.70
CA ILE A 699 24.35 -4.44 -8.22
C ILE A 699 23.88 -5.85 -7.87
N LEU A 700 23.71 -6.70 -8.88
CA LEU A 700 23.41 -8.13 -8.69
C LEU A 700 24.65 -8.90 -8.20
N PRO A 701 24.50 -9.88 -7.28
CA PRO A 701 25.62 -10.67 -6.80
C PRO A 701 26.14 -11.64 -7.88
N ALA A 702 27.46 -11.88 -7.85
CA ALA A 702 28.17 -12.82 -8.73
C ALA A 702 27.66 -14.27 -8.61
N LEU A 703 27.47 -14.76 -7.39
CA LEU A 703 26.77 -16.00 -7.10
C LEU A 703 25.39 -15.66 -6.51
N ALA A 704 24.33 -16.07 -7.18
CA ALA A 704 22.96 -15.98 -6.68
C ALA A 704 22.51 -17.37 -6.21
N ALA A 705 21.73 -17.42 -5.13
CA ALA A 705 21.03 -18.62 -4.71
C ALA A 705 19.53 -18.32 -4.69
N SER A 706 18.73 -19.28 -5.11
CA SER A 706 17.27 -19.24 -5.00
C SER A 706 16.79 -20.58 -4.50
N ILE A 707 15.71 -20.57 -3.72
CA ILE A 707 15.08 -21.79 -3.22
C ILE A 707 13.75 -21.96 -3.97
N THR A 708 13.52 -23.18 -4.45
CA THR A 708 12.32 -23.62 -5.15
C THR A 708 11.71 -24.77 -4.35
N LEU A 709 10.41 -24.68 -4.07
CA LEU A 709 9.63 -25.75 -3.45
C LEU A 709 9.01 -26.64 -4.54
N PRO A 710 8.65 -27.91 -4.27
CA PRO A 710 8.13 -28.82 -5.29
C PRO A 710 6.76 -28.37 -5.81
N GLU A 711 6.54 -28.51 -7.12
CA GLU A 711 5.23 -28.31 -7.75
C GLU A 711 4.23 -29.45 -7.41
N PRO A 712 2.90 -29.17 -7.38
CA PRO A 712 2.20 -28.09 -8.08
C PRO A 712 1.79 -26.93 -7.16
N LEU A 713 2.68 -25.97 -6.87
CA LEU A 713 2.32 -24.78 -6.08
C LEU A 713 3.17 -23.56 -6.47
N PRO A 714 2.66 -22.65 -7.34
CA PRO A 714 3.30 -21.37 -7.54
C PRO A 714 2.91 -20.42 -6.38
N GLY A 715 3.88 -20.11 -5.52
CA GLY A 715 3.77 -19.08 -4.47
C GLY A 715 4.58 -19.42 -3.21
N LEU A 716 5.18 -18.39 -2.60
CA LEU A 716 5.94 -18.44 -1.32
C LEU A 716 5.12 -18.93 -0.10
N ASP A 717 3.88 -19.37 -0.28
CA ASP A 717 2.94 -19.83 0.75
C ASP A 717 2.60 -21.33 0.65
N THR A 718 3.55 -22.15 0.19
CA THR A 718 3.33 -23.61 0.08
C THR A 718 3.28 -24.30 1.44
N PRO A 719 2.17 -24.98 1.82
CA PRO A 719 2.09 -25.76 3.04
C PRO A 719 3.01 -26.98 2.99
N LEU A 720 4.03 -27.06 3.85
CA LEU A 720 4.67 -28.36 4.11
C LEU A 720 3.82 -29.16 5.10
N ALA A 721 3.57 -30.43 4.77
CA ALA A 721 2.86 -31.34 5.66
C ALA A 721 3.69 -31.61 6.92
N GLN A 722 3.10 -31.35 8.08
CA GLN A 722 3.72 -31.58 9.38
C GLN A 722 4.25 -33.02 9.51
N GLY A 723 5.52 -33.16 9.92
CA GLY A 723 6.15 -34.46 10.16
C GLY A 723 6.43 -35.30 8.91
N SER A 724 6.17 -34.78 7.71
CA SER A 724 6.52 -35.43 6.44
C SER A 724 7.73 -34.75 5.81
N PRO A 725 8.72 -35.50 5.29
CA PRO A 725 9.82 -34.91 4.54
C PRO A 725 9.31 -34.30 3.23
N ALA A 726 9.73 -33.07 2.96
CA ALA A 726 9.53 -32.37 1.71
C ALA A 726 10.87 -32.07 1.05
N GLU A 727 10.97 -32.23 -0.26
CA GLU A 727 12.17 -31.85 -0.99
C GLU A 727 12.20 -30.34 -1.19
N VAL A 728 13.34 -29.71 -0.92
CA VAL A 728 13.60 -28.29 -1.18
C VAL A 728 14.77 -28.24 -2.15
N VAL A 729 14.57 -27.57 -3.28
CA VAL A 729 15.60 -27.41 -4.32
C VAL A 729 16.23 -26.04 -4.18
N VAL A 730 17.54 -25.98 -4.05
CA VAL A 730 18.31 -24.75 -4.00
C VAL A 730 19.07 -24.61 -5.29
N THR A 731 18.65 -23.68 -6.15
CA THR A 731 19.34 -23.36 -7.39
C THR A 731 20.41 -22.32 -7.12
N LEU A 732 21.67 -22.69 -7.35
CA LEU A 732 22.82 -21.80 -7.34
C LEU A 732 23.09 -21.34 -8.78
N THR A 733 23.17 -20.04 -9.02
CA THR A 733 23.44 -19.44 -10.34
C THR A 733 24.71 -18.61 -10.31
N ASN A 734 25.69 -18.96 -11.15
CA ASN A 734 26.87 -18.13 -11.40
C ASN A 734 26.52 -17.04 -12.43
N ARG A 735 26.33 -15.81 -11.97
CA ARG A 735 26.08 -14.61 -12.77
C ARG A 735 27.38 -13.87 -13.14
N SER A 736 28.53 -14.34 -12.68
CA SER A 736 29.81 -13.73 -13.01
C SER A 736 30.35 -14.18 -14.37
N ALA A 737 31.30 -13.42 -14.91
CA ALA A 737 32.08 -13.82 -16.08
C ALA A 737 33.17 -14.87 -15.75
N ALA A 738 33.43 -15.13 -14.47
CA ALA A 738 34.46 -16.04 -14.00
C ALA A 738 33.89 -17.43 -13.65
N HIS A 739 34.76 -18.43 -13.60
CA HIS A 739 34.42 -19.75 -13.08
C HIS A 739 34.45 -19.74 -11.55
N LEU A 740 33.49 -20.43 -10.90
CA LEU A 740 33.43 -20.56 -9.44
C LEU A 740 33.77 -22.01 -9.05
N ASP A 741 34.59 -22.19 -8.01
CA ASP A 741 35.05 -23.50 -7.54
C ASP A 741 34.61 -23.77 -6.09
N ARG A 742 34.66 -25.04 -5.65
CA ARG A 742 34.36 -25.50 -4.28
C ARG A 742 33.03 -24.94 -3.71
N LEU A 743 31.96 -25.04 -4.49
CA LEU A 743 30.64 -24.55 -4.05
C LEU A 743 30.13 -25.34 -2.85
N ALA A 744 29.62 -24.63 -1.85
CA ALA A 744 28.89 -25.19 -0.73
C ALA A 744 27.61 -24.39 -0.49
N ALA A 745 26.57 -25.08 -0.01
CA ALA A 745 25.28 -24.48 0.35
C ALA A 745 24.72 -25.12 1.62
N THR A 746 24.51 -24.34 2.67
CA THR A 746 23.89 -24.78 3.92
C THR A 746 22.47 -24.25 3.96
N LEU A 747 21.50 -25.13 4.15
CA LEU A 747 20.11 -24.76 4.35
C LEU A 747 19.86 -24.58 5.85
N LEU A 748 19.65 -23.34 6.25
CA LEU A 748 19.19 -22.94 7.56
C LEU A 748 17.67 -23.15 7.64
N ILE A 749 17.21 -23.68 8.77
CA ILE A 749 15.82 -24.07 9.01
C ILE A 749 15.29 -23.47 10.32
N PRO A 750 13.96 -23.35 10.48
CA PRO A 750 13.36 -22.98 11.75
C PRO A 750 13.72 -23.97 12.86
N SER A 751 13.71 -23.53 14.12
CA SER A 751 13.92 -24.44 15.25
C SER A 751 12.93 -25.60 15.23
N GLY A 752 13.39 -26.77 15.68
CA GLY A 752 12.59 -27.99 15.74
C GLY A 752 12.41 -28.72 14.40
N TRP A 753 12.75 -28.10 13.27
CA TRP A 753 12.77 -28.78 11.98
C TRP A 753 14.04 -29.64 11.83
N THR A 754 14.01 -30.60 10.92
CA THR A 754 15.20 -31.35 10.54
C THR A 754 15.49 -31.17 9.06
N VAL A 755 16.77 -31.00 8.72
CA VAL A 755 17.26 -30.94 7.35
C VAL A 755 18.28 -32.04 7.12
N GLU A 756 18.11 -32.78 6.04
CA GLU A 756 19.11 -33.69 5.50
C GLU A 756 19.42 -33.29 4.07
N ARG A 757 20.70 -33.11 3.74
CA ARG A 757 21.09 -32.82 2.36
C ARG A 757 20.96 -34.10 1.52
N SER A 758 20.06 -34.10 0.53
CA SER A 758 19.82 -35.24 -0.36
C SER A 758 20.64 -35.18 -1.66
N GLY A 759 21.20 -34.02 -2.03
CA GLY A 759 22.06 -33.84 -3.21
C GLY A 759 23.35 -33.07 -2.93
N SER A 760 24.44 -33.37 -3.65
CA SER A 760 25.72 -32.65 -3.52
C SER A 760 25.76 -31.39 -4.38
N ALA A 761 26.26 -30.28 -3.82
CA ALA A 761 26.66 -29.12 -4.62
C ALA A 761 27.76 -29.51 -5.63
N PRO A 762 27.75 -28.98 -6.87
CA PRO A 762 28.80 -29.28 -7.83
C PRO A 762 30.14 -28.74 -7.33
N ARG A 763 31.23 -29.43 -7.67
CA ARG A 763 32.58 -28.97 -7.31
C ARG A 763 32.94 -27.64 -7.94
N SER A 764 32.30 -27.28 -9.05
CA SER A 764 32.48 -26.01 -9.74
C SER A 764 31.26 -25.61 -10.58
N LEU A 765 31.16 -24.33 -10.92
CA LEU A 765 30.06 -23.76 -11.70
C LEU A 765 30.58 -22.73 -12.71
N ALA A 766 30.43 -23.02 -14.01
CA ALA A 766 30.86 -22.14 -15.08
C ALA A 766 30.02 -20.85 -15.17
N ALA A 767 30.59 -19.82 -15.79
CA ALA A 767 29.93 -18.52 -16.00
C ALA A 767 28.56 -18.68 -16.68
N GLY A 768 27.54 -18.01 -16.14
CA GLY A 768 26.17 -18.05 -16.64
C GLY A 768 25.42 -19.36 -16.42
N LYS A 769 25.98 -20.34 -15.68
CA LYS A 769 25.33 -21.63 -15.40
C LYS A 769 24.65 -21.65 -14.04
N SER A 770 23.65 -22.53 -13.93
CA SER A 770 22.96 -22.84 -12.68
C SER A 770 23.14 -24.31 -12.30
N ALA A 771 23.06 -24.62 -11.01
CA ALA A 771 23.06 -25.98 -10.49
C ALA A 771 22.14 -26.10 -9.27
N ASP A 772 21.46 -27.24 -9.17
CA ASP A 772 20.51 -27.50 -8.08
C ASP A 772 21.16 -28.34 -6.97
N VAL A 773 20.92 -27.93 -5.73
CA VAL A 773 21.26 -28.66 -4.51
C VAL A 773 19.97 -29.03 -3.80
N ARG A 774 19.75 -30.32 -3.55
CA ARG A 774 18.50 -30.82 -2.97
C ARG A 774 18.65 -31.08 -1.48
N PHE A 775 17.63 -30.72 -0.72
CA PHE A 775 17.52 -30.94 0.72
C PHE A 775 16.18 -31.62 1.01
N ALA A 776 16.19 -32.62 1.88
CA ALA A 776 14.98 -33.15 2.50
C ALA A 776 14.75 -32.40 3.82
N VAL A 777 13.62 -31.70 3.91
CA VAL A 777 13.25 -30.88 5.07
C VAL A 777 12.00 -31.47 5.71
N THR A 778 12.04 -31.76 7.01
CA THR A 778 10.89 -32.26 7.76
C THR A 778 10.47 -31.23 8.81
N PRO A 779 9.26 -30.63 8.68
CA PRO A 779 8.75 -29.69 9.68
C PRO A 779 8.46 -30.35 11.03
N ALA A 780 8.74 -29.61 12.11
CA ALA A 780 8.41 -30.03 13.46
C ALA A 780 6.90 -30.23 13.67
N ALA A 781 6.51 -31.09 14.61
CA ALA A 781 5.11 -31.37 14.91
C ALA A 781 4.32 -30.19 15.53
N ALA A 782 4.99 -29.10 15.90
CA ALA A 782 4.36 -27.93 16.54
C ALA A 782 4.53 -26.63 15.76
N ALA A 783 5.30 -26.63 14.65
CA ALA A 783 5.69 -25.40 13.96
C ALA A 783 4.55 -24.88 13.06
N THR A 784 4.20 -23.60 13.22
CA THR A 784 3.13 -22.92 12.46
C THR A 784 3.64 -22.00 11.36
N VAL A 785 4.88 -21.49 11.45
CA VAL A 785 5.53 -20.60 10.45
C VAL A 785 7.05 -20.81 10.46
N GLY A 786 7.71 -20.73 9.30
CA GLY A 786 9.15 -20.89 9.18
C GLY A 786 9.78 -20.19 7.97
N SER A 787 11.04 -19.80 8.10
CA SER A 787 11.86 -19.31 6.99
C SER A 787 13.00 -20.29 6.72
N LEU A 788 13.25 -20.61 5.44
CA LEU A 788 14.46 -21.32 5.03
C LEU A 788 15.47 -20.31 4.49
N ILE A 789 16.69 -20.34 4.99
CA ILE A 789 17.77 -19.49 4.45
C ILE A 789 18.85 -20.38 3.88
N VAL A 790 19.29 -20.11 2.67
CA VAL A 790 20.50 -20.73 2.13
C VAL A 790 21.67 -19.81 2.36
N ALA A 791 22.68 -20.32 3.07
CA ALA A 791 24.02 -19.75 3.09
C ALA A 791 24.88 -20.51 2.07
N ALA A 792 25.30 -19.85 0.99
CA ALA A 792 26.14 -20.45 -0.03
C ALA A 792 27.47 -19.71 -0.18
N HIS A 793 28.54 -20.43 -0.48
CA HIS A 793 29.82 -19.83 -0.80
C HIS A 793 30.53 -20.60 -1.90
N ALA A 794 31.44 -19.91 -2.60
CA ALA A 794 32.34 -20.50 -3.57
C ALA A 794 33.75 -19.90 -3.43
N ASP A 795 34.74 -20.63 -3.89
CA ASP A 795 36.07 -20.11 -4.12
C ASP A 795 36.12 -19.37 -5.46
N GLY A 796 36.74 -18.18 -5.45
CA GLY A 796 36.80 -17.26 -6.59
C GLY A 796 36.04 -15.95 -6.36
N ASP A 797 34.96 -15.95 -5.57
CA ASP A 797 34.27 -14.72 -5.13
C ASP A 797 34.49 -14.37 -3.65
N GLY A 798 34.81 -15.36 -2.80
CA GLY A 798 35.21 -15.17 -1.39
C GLY A 798 34.07 -14.78 -0.45
N LEU A 799 32.82 -14.77 -0.93
CA LEU A 799 31.66 -14.22 -0.21
C LEU A 799 30.76 -15.34 0.34
N LEU A 800 30.21 -15.12 1.54
CA LEU A 800 29.16 -15.94 2.14
C LEU A 800 27.79 -15.37 1.76
N LYS A 801 27.24 -15.83 0.64
CA LYS A 801 25.96 -15.37 0.10
C LYS A 801 24.79 -15.92 0.89
N ILE A 802 23.81 -15.06 1.15
CA ILE A 802 22.55 -15.43 1.79
C ILE A 802 21.41 -15.27 0.79
N ALA A 803 20.63 -16.33 0.60
CA ALA A 803 19.35 -16.29 -0.08
C ALA A 803 18.25 -16.75 0.88
N ASP A 804 17.21 -15.93 1.03
CA ASP A 804 16.04 -16.25 1.86
C ASP A 804 14.92 -16.80 0.96
N ALA A 805 14.29 -17.90 1.37
CA ALA A 805 12.96 -18.25 0.88
C ALA A 805 12.16 -18.85 2.01
N ARG A 806 10.97 -18.29 2.18
CA ARG A 806 10.15 -18.65 3.32
C ARG A 806 9.10 -19.65 2.94
N VAL A 807 8.75 -20.47 3.93
CA VAL A 807 7.82 -21.57 3.75
C VAL A 807 6.82 -21.53 4.89
N ARG A 808 5.58 -21.16 4.58
CA ARG A 808 4.49 -21.22 5.54
C ARG A 808 4.04 -22.67 5.71
N THR A 809 4.35 -23.29 6.84
CA THR A 809 3.77 -24.59 7.19
C THR A 809 2.36 -24.41 7.70
N LYS A 810 1.40 -24.47 6.76
CA LYS A 810 0.02 -24.73 7.16
C LYS A 810 -0.02 -26.16 7.72
N VAL A 811 -0.05 -26.28 9.04
CA VAL A 811 -0.44 -27.53 9.69
C VAL A 811 -1.84 -27.85 9.17
N ALA A 812 -1.93 -28.79 8.23
CA ALA A 812 -3.20 -29.40 7.93
C ALA A 812 -3.64 -30.07 9.24
N ALA A 813 -4.67 -29.51 9.88
CA ALA A 813 -5.25 -30.14 11.05
C ALA A 813 -5.55 -31.60 10.68
N ALA A 814 -5.12 -32.56 11.50
CA ALA A 814 -5.36 -33.99 11.26
C ALA A 814 -6.87 -34.28 11.06
N MET A 815 -7.72 -33.40 11.57
CA MET A 815 -9.13 -33.28 11.26
C MET A 815 -9.42 -31.85 10.79
N SER A 816 -10.01 -31.68 9.61
CA SER A 816 -10.60 -30.42 9.15
C SER A 816 -12.09 -30.59 8.86
N VAL A 817 -12.84 -29.49 8.89
CA VAL A 817 -14.27 -29.47 8.55
C VAL A 817 -14.51 -28.34 7.56
N THR A 818 -15.23 -28.64 6.50
CA THR A 818 -15.74 -27.64 5.54
C THR A 818 -17.25 -27.73 5.52
N LEU A 819 -17.94 -26.59 5.57
CA LEU A 819 -19.40 -26.53 5.52
C LEU A 819 -19.84 -26.03 4.15
N THR A 820 -20.74 -26.76 3.50
CA THR A 820 -21.27 -26.44 2.18
C THR A 820 -22.79 -26.58 2.17
N GLY A 821 -23.51 -25.61 1.63
CA GLY A 821 -24.93 -25.70 1.32
C GLY A 821 -25.20 -26.16 -0.11
N PRO A 822 -26.48 -26.17 -0.56
CA PRO A 822 -26.89 -26.69 -1.87
C PRO A 822 -26.19 -26.05 -3.07
N SER A 823 -25.72 -24.79 -2.92
CA SER A 823 -25.03 -23.99 -3.95
C SER A 823 -23.62 -23.54 -3.54
N ALA A 824 -23.04 -24.11 -2.48
CA ALA A 824 -21.86 -23.53 -1.79
C ALA A 824 -20.50 -24.12 -2.13
N SER A 825 -20.36 -24.72 -3.30
CA SER A 825 -19.03 -25.12 -3.76
C SER A 825 -18.17 -23.86 -3.96
N PRO A 826 -16.84 -23.89 -3.75
CA PRO A 826 -15.93 -22.80 -4.18
C PRO A 826 -15.94 -22.53 -5.70
N LYS A 827 -16.87 -23.14 -6.44
CA LYS A 827 -17.10 -23.03 -7.87
C LYS A 827 -18.49 -22.43 -8.22
N THR A 828 -19.31 -22.06 -7.24
CA THR A 828 -20.70 -21.57 -7.37
C THR A 828 -21.02 -20.49 -6.33
N ASP A 829 -22.14 -19.77 -6.47
CA ASP A 829 -22.52 -18.62 -5.65
C ASP A 829 -23.13 -18.97 -4.30
N GLY A 830 -22.33 -18.82 -3.23
CA GLY A 830 -22.82 -18.76 -1.85
C GLY A 830 -23.70 -19.94 -1.44
N THR A 831 -24.49 -19.81 -0.37
CA THR A 831 -25.56 -20.75 -0.06
C THR A 831 -26.88 -20.03 -0.13
N VAL A 832 -27.83 -20.50 -0.92
CA VAL A 832 -29.18 -19.94 -0.98
C VAL A 832 -30.14 -20.87 -0.26
N LEU A 833 -30.95 -20.32 0.64
CA LEU A 833 -31.97 -21.05 1.39
C LEU A 833 -33.33 -20.38 1.18
N SER A 834 -34.22 -21.05 0.46
CA SER A 834 -35.59 -20.56 0.21
C SER A 834 -36.39 -20.56 1.53
N PRO A 835 -37.07 -19.45 1.90
CA PRO A 835 -37.89 -19.41 3.11
C PRO A 835 -38.94 -20.52 3.15
N GLY A 836 -39.06 -21.20 4.29
CA GLY A 836 -40.06 -22.24 4.54
C GLY A 836 -39.76 -23.61 3.92
N GLU A 837 -38.70 -23.75 3.10
CA GLU A 837 -38.35 -25.01 2.45
C GLU A 837 -37.09 -25.65 3.05
N PRO A 838 -37.07 -26.98 3.27
CA PRO A 838 -35.88 -27.68 3.75
C PRO A 838 -34.80 -27.76 2.66
N ARG A 839 -33.58 -27.35 3.02
CA ARG A 839 -32.41 -27.40 2.14
C ARG A 839 -31.21 -28.02 2.87
N THR A 840 -30.53 -28.97 2.22
CA THR A 840 -29.46 -29.73 2.86
C THR A 840 -28.15 -28.95 2.95
N VAL A 841 -27.62 -28.80 4.16
CA VAL A 841 -26.28 -28.29 4.46
C VAL A 841 -25.39 -29.44 4.92
N THR A 842 -24.19 -29.54 4.34
CA THR A 842 -23.25 -30.65 4.53
C THR A 842 -21.94 -30.17 5.14
N ALA A 843 -21.56 -30.71 6.30
CA ALA A 843 -20.21 -30.60 6.84
C ALA A 843 -19.35 -31.79 6.36
N THR A 844 -18.36 -31.52 5.52
CA THR A 844 -17.35 -32.51 5.13
C THR A 844 -16.22 -32.53 6.14
N VAL A 845 -16.11 -33.63 6.89
CA VAL A 845 -15.05 -33.89 7.86
C VAL A 845 -13.94 -34.66 7.17
N THR A 846 -12.74 -34.08 7.09
CA THR A 846 -11.58 -34.72 6.45
C THR A 846 -10.58 -35.14 7.51
N ASN A 847 -10.26 -36.43 7.55
CA ASN A 847 -9.18 -36.99 8.36
C ASN A 847 -7.90 -37.05 7.52
N ALA A 848 -7.04 -36.04 7.65
CA ALA A 848 -5.74 -36.03 7.02
C ALA A 848 -4.67 -36.80 7.83
N GLY A 849 -5.00 -37.33 9.00
CA GLY A 849 -4.08 -38.08 9.87
C GLY A 849 -3.80 -39.51 9.41
N SER A 850 -2.85 -40.17 10.09
CA SER A 850 -2.47 -41.58 9.89
C SER A 850 -3.24 -42.57 10.77
N ALA A 851 -4.11 -42.08 11.67
CA ALA A 851 -4.95 -42.88 12.54
C ALA A 851 -6.44 -42.54 12.33
N PRO A 852 -7.38 -43.46 12.56
CA PRO A 852 -8.81 -43.19 12.41
C PRO A 852 -9.32 -42.19 13.47
N LEU A 853 -10.27 -41.34 13.07
CA LEU A 853 -11.10 -40.57 14.00
C LEU A 853 -12.22 -41.48 14.51
N THR A 854 -12.53 -41.39 15.80
CA THR A 854 -13.56 -42.22 16.48
C THR A 854 -14.49 -41.34 17.32
N GLY A 855 -15.75 -41.76 17.50
CA GLY A 855 -16.71 -40.98 18.30
C GLY A 855 -17.07 -39.64 17.65
N LEU A 856 -17.26 -39.67 16.32
CA LEU A 856 -17.65 -38.49 15.54
C LEU A 856 -19.04 -38.01 15.95
N ALA A 857 -19.18 -36.74 16.27
CA ALA A 857 -20.45 -36.07 16.50
C ALA A 857 -20.44 -34.69 15.85
N GLY A 858 -21.58 -34.25 15.31
CA GLY A 858 -21.71 -32.94 14.70
C GLY A 858 -22.99 -32.24 15.16
N THR A 859 -22.92 -30.92 15.32
CA THR A 859 -24.06 -30.06 15.66
C THR A 859 -24.07 -28.82 14.78
N LEU A 860 -25.27 -28.35 14.42
CA LEU A 860 -25.47 -27.05 13.79
C LEU A 860 -25.90 -26.01 14.81
N THR A 861 -25.29 -24.83 14.73
CA THR A 861 -25.80 -23.60 15.34
C THR A 861 -26.43 -22.75 14.23
N LEU A 862 -27.70 -22.39 14.44
CA LEU A 862 -28.52 -21.64 13.49
C LEU A 862 -28.99 -20.29 14.11
N PRO A 863 -29.38 -19.31 13.28
CA PRO A 863 -30.06 -18.11 13.74
C PRO A 863 -31.42 -18.39 14.39
N ASP A 864 -31.92 -17.44 15.18
CA ASP A 864 -33.23 -17.54 15.82
C ASP A 864 -34.37 -17.74 14.80
N GLY A 865 -35.25 -18.70 15.07
CA GLY A 865 -36.40 -19.04 14.22
C GLY A 865 -36.10 -20.02 13.08
N TRP A 866 -34.84 -20.40 12.88
CA TRP A 866 -34.45 -21.44 11.92
C TRP A 866 -34.46 -22.83 12.56
N THR A 867 -34.66 -23.87 11.76
CA THR A 867 -34.62 -25.26 12.25
C THR A 867 -33.67 -26.10 11.41
N ALA A 868 -33.04 -27.11 12.04
CA ALA A 868 -32.22 -28.11 11.36
C ALA A 868 -32.59 -29.51 11.86
N THR A 869 -32.70 -30.46 10.93
CA THR A 869 -32.87 -31.88 11.23
C THR A 869 -31.77 -32.69 10.55
N PRO A 870 -31.09 -33.64 11.23
CA PRO A 870 -30.09 -34.49 10.57
C PRO A 870 -30.73 -35.30 9.44
N SER A 871 -30.14 -35.26 8.24
CA SER A 871 -30.69 -35.94 7.06
C SER A 871 -30.05 -37.31 6.77
N ALA A 872 -28.99 -37.67 7.49
CA ALA A 872 -28.34 -38.97 7.42
C ALA A 872 -27.74 -39.41 8.78
N SER A 873 -27.51 -40.71 8.95
CA SER A 873 -26.85 -41.27 10.14
C SER A 873 -25.36 -40.91 10.19
N VAL A 874 -24.89 -40.42 11.35
CA VAL A 874 -23.48 -40.07 11.58
C VAL A 874 -22.62 -41.34 11.67
N PRO A 875 -21.55 -41.47 10.87
CA PRO A 875 -20.66 -42.62 10.96
C PRO A 875 -19.82 -42.58 12.23
N ALA A 876 -19.66 -43.73 12.90
CA ALA A 876 -18.95 -43.82 14.18
C ALA A 876 -17.43 -43.55 14.08
N THR A 877 -16.86 -43.69 12.88
CA THR A 877 -15.42 -43.52 12.62
C THR A 877 -15.15 -42.90 11.25
N VAL A 878 -14.08 -42.10 11.15
CA VAL A 878 -13.53 -41.61 9.87
C VAL A 878 -12.16 -42.25 9.67
N PRO A 879 -11.99 -43.15 8.69
CA PRO A 879 -10.69 -43.76 8.40
C PRO A 879 -9.58 -42.74 8.18
N ALA A 880 -8.33 -43.13 8.43
CA ALA A 880 -7.17 -42.32 8.09
C ALA A 880 -7.18 -41.97 6.60
N ARG A 881 -6.74 -40.75 6.25
CA ARG A 881 -6.66 -40.26 4.86
C ARG A 881 -7.98 -40.35 4.08
N SER A 882 -9.11 -40.08 4.74
CA SER A 882 -10.44 -40.14 4.14
C SER A 882 -11.32 -38.97 4.59
N SER A 883 -12.45 -38.77 3.91
CA SER A 883 -13.44 -37.76 4.27
C SER A 883 -14.81 -38.38 4.42
N VAL A 884 -15.64 -37.78 5.27
CA VAL A 884 -17.03 -38.17 5.46
C VAL A 884 -17.93 -36.96 5.59
N ALA A 885 -19.18 -37.08 5.16
CA ALA A 885 -20.16 -36.01 5.19
C ALA A 885 -21.13 -36.18 6.37
N LEU A 886 -21.43 -35.07 7.05
CA LEU A 886 -22.54 -34.93 7.99
C LEU A 886 -23.54 -33.95 7.36
N ALA A 887 -24.81 -34.33 7.26
CA ALA A 887 -25.79 -33.53 6.54
C ALA A 887 -27.00 -33.21 7.43
N TRP A 888 -27.53 -32.00 7.28
CA TRP A 888 -28.74 -31.52 7.94
C TRP A 888 -29.63 -30.81 6.94
N ASP A 889 -30.93 -31.04 7.03
CA ASP A 889 -31.94 -30.25 6.33
C ASP A 889 -32.29 -29.03 7.17
N VAL A 890 -31.92 -27.86 6.66
CA VAL A 890 -32.08 -26.55 7.30
C VAL A 890 -33.30 -25.85 6.69
N VAL A 891 -34.18 -25.30 7.53
CA VAL A 891 -35.38 -24.55 7.13
C VAL A 891 -35.29 -23.13 7.69
N ALA A 892 -35.31 -22.14 6.79
CA ALA A 892 -35.43 -20.72 7.14
C ALA A 892 -36.90 -20.36 7.44
N PRO A 893 -37.19 -19.43 8.37
CA PRO A 893 -38.56 -19.04 8.68
C PRO A 893 -39.22 -18.30 7.51
N VAL A 894 -40.52 -18.52 7.30
CA VAL A 894 -41.32 -17.89 6.22
C VAL A 894 -41.40 -16.36 6.35
N SER A 895 -41.12 -15.79 7.52
CA SER A 895 -41.10 -14.34 7.73
C SER A 895 -39.71 -13.71 7.57
N ALA A 896 -38.73 -14.44 7.04
CA ALA A 896 -37.39 -13.92 6.84
C ALA A 896 -37.37 -12.94 5.67
N ALA A 897 -37.20 -11.65 5.95
CA ALA A 897 -36.82 -10.68 4.93
C ALA A 897 -35.51 -11.12 4.26
N ARG A 898 -35.27 -10.65 3.03
CA ARG A 898 -34.01 -10.88 2.30
C ARG A 898 -32.81 -10.50 3.19
N THR A 899 -32.09 -11.49 3.69
CA THR A 899 -31.03 -11.34 4.69
C THR A 899 -29.93 -12.38 4.49
N SER A 900 -28.73 -12.05 4.95
CA SER A 900 -27.62 -13.00 5.06
C SER A 900 -27.51 -13.51 6.49
N ALA A 901 -27.38 -14.83 6.65
CA ALA A 901 -27.30 -15.50 7.95
C ALA A 901 -26.11 -16.47 8.00
N ALA A 902 -25.46 -16.61 9.15
CA ALA A 902 -24.35 -17.54 9.34
C ALA A 902 -24.85 -18.88 9.91
N VAL A 903 -24.67 -19.96 9.17
CA VAL A 903 -24.85 -21.34 9.62
C VAL A 903 -23.49 -21.86 10.09
N LYS A 904 -23.40 -22.40 11.31
CA LYS A 904 -22.13 -22.93 11.86
C LYS A 904 -22.26 -24.41 12.19
N ALA A 905 -21.34 -25.23 11.68
CA ALA A 905 -21.22 -26.63 12.04
C ALA A 905 -20.02 -26.82 12.95
N THR A 906 -20.25 -27.38 14.13
CA THR A 906 -19.20 -27.81 15.06
C THR A 906 -19.16 -29.33 15.08
N VAL A 907 -17.99 -29.89 14.82
CA VAL A 907 -17.78 -31.34 14.77
C VAL A 907 -16.73 -31.72 15.80
N THR A 908 -17.03 -32.74 16.60
CA THR A 908 -16.13 -33.33 17.58
C THR A 908 -15.78 -34.76 17.19
N ALA A 909 -14.53 -35.17 17.42
CA ALA A 909 -14.07 -36.54 17.23
C ALA A 909 -12.83 -36.84 18.11
N SER A 910 -12.51 -38.10 18.33
CA SER A 910 -11.31 -38.54 19.05
C SER A 910 -10.25 -39.11 18.11
N LEU A 911 -9.02 -38.61 18.20
CA LEU A 911 -7.84 -39.09 17.46
C LEU A 911 -6.82 -39.63 18.46
N GLY A 912 -6.54 -40.94 18.43
CA GLY A 912 -5.59 -41.57 19.36
C GLY A 912 -5.98 -41.39 20.84
N GLY A 913 -7.28 -41.40 21.15
CA GLY A 913 -7.81 -41.23 22.51
C GLY A 913 -7.92 -39.79 23.02
N ARG A 914 -7.59 -38.78 22.20
CA ARG A 914 -7.75 -37.35 22.54
C ARG A 914 -8.87 -36.71 21.73
N ALA A 915 -9.76 -35.99 22.41
CA ALA A 915 -10.83 -35.22 21.76
C ALA A 915 -10.25 -34.08 20.90
N LYS A 916 -10.90 -33.85 19.77
CA LYS A 916 -10.66 -32.80 18.79
C LYS A 916 -12.00 -32.18 18.40
N GLU A 917 -12.01 -30.87 18.26
CA GLU A 917 -13.18 -30.11 17.85
C GLU A 917 -12.77 -29.19 16.69
N GLN A 918 -13.64 -29.08 15.69
CA GLN A 918 -13.47 -28.16 14.58
C GLN A 918 -14.81 -27.53 14.21
N THR A 919 -14.76 -26.25 13.86
CA THR A 919 -15.94 -25.49 13.44
C THR A 919 -15.75 -24.97 12.03
N ALA A 920 -16.80 -25.10 11.22
CA ALA A 920 -16.91 -24.48 9.91
C ALA A 920 -18.14 -23.58 9.88
N SER A 921 -18.04 -22.45 9.17
CA SER A 921 -19.15 -21.51 9.01
C SER A 921 -19.48 -21.35 7.53
N LEU A 922 -20.76 -21.14 7.25
CA LEU A 922 -21.29 -20.95 5.93
C LEU A 922 -22.27 -19.76 5.98
N THR A 923 -22.01 -18.73 5.18
CA THR A 923 -22.98 -17.65 5.00
C THR A 923 -24.05 -18.12 4.02
N ALA A 924 -25.30 -18.06 4.43
CA ALA A 924 -26.46 -18.33 3.61
C ALA A 924 -27.25 -17.05 3.34
N GLU A 925 -27.66 -16.84 2.10
CA GLU A 925 -28.59 -15.80 1.69
C GLU A 925 -30.01 -16.37 1.63
N VAL A 926 -30.96 -15.58 2.10
CA VAL A 926 -32.38 -15.92 2.10
C VAL A 926 -33.13 -15.06 1.09
N GLY A 927 -33.89 -15.69 0.21
CA GLY A 927 -34.69 -15.05 -0.84
C GLY A 927 -36.08 -14.59 -0.39
N PRO A 928 -36.89 -14.02 -1.30
CA PRO A 928 -38.28 -13.72 -1.01
C PRO A 928 -39.08 -15.00 -0.73
N VAL A 929 -40.23 -14.87 -0.07
CA VAL A 929 -41.15 -16.00 0.10
C VAL A 929 -41.68 -16.43 -1.27
N MET A 930 -41.52 -17.70 -1.62
CA MET A 930 -41.99 -18.26 -2.91
C MET A 930 -43.30 -19.05 -2.79
N THR A 931 -43.80 -19.25 -1.57
CA THR A 931 -45.05 -19.98 -1.31
C THR A 931 -46.28 -19.09 -1.41
N GLY A 932 -47.42 -19.65 -1.81
CA GLY A 932 -48.71 -18.93 -1.84
C GLY A 932 -49.03 -18.22 -3.15
N TYR A 933 -48.16 -18.32 -4.15
CA TYR A 933 -48.38 -17.84 -5.52
C TYR A 933 -48.91 -18.96 -6.43
N LEU A 934 -49.55 -18.58 -7.53
CA LEU A 934 -49.99 -19.51 -8.57
C LEU A 934 -48.81 -20.10 -9.36
N LEU A 935 -47.73 -19.32 -9.49
CA LEU A 935 -46.42 -19.74 -10.01
C LEU A 935 -45.34 -19.05 -9.18
N ALA A 936 -44.30 -19.80 -8.80
CA ALA A 936 -43.12 -19.26 -8.16
C ALA A 936 -41.88 -20.04 -8.63
N GLU A 937 -40.85 -19.34 -9.07
CA GLU A 937 -39.59 -19.93 -9.56
C GLU A 937 -38.40 -19.05 -9.19
N ASP A 938 -37.41 -19.64 -8.50
CA ASP A 938 -36.15 -19.01 -8.09
C ASP A 938 -34.93 -19.60 -8.84
N PHE A 939 -35.16 -20.53 -9.78
CA PHE A 939 -34.15 -21.22 -10.59
C PHE A 939 -33.14 -22.07 -9.82
N GLU A 940 -33.14 -22.07 -8.49
CA GLU A 940 -32.21 -22.86 -7.68
C GLU A 940 -32.40 -24.38 -7.89
N SER A 941 -33.58 -24.79 -8.36
CA SER A 941 -33.90 -26.18 -8.69
C SER A 941 -33.00 -26.77 -9.79
N VAL A 942 -32.39 -25.95 -10.65
CA VAL A 942 -31.52 -26.42 -11.74
C VAL A 942 -30.04 -26.54 -11.34
N ALA A 943 -29.67 -26.17 -10.10
CA ALA A 943 -28.30 -26.24 -9.59
C ALA A 943 -27.59 -27.60 -9.82
N PRO A 944 -28.25 -28.76 -9.62
CA PRO A 944 -27.62 -30.06 -9.87
C PRO A 944 -27.26 -30.32 -11.35
N SER A 945 -27.83 -29.53 -12.27
CA SER A 945 -27.62 -29.66 -13.72
C SER A 945 -26.52 -28.73 -14.26
N LEU A 946 -25.85 -27.95 -13.40
CA LEU A 946 -24.77 -27.06 -13.80
C LEU A 946 -23.56 -27.85 -14.31
N ALA A 947 -23.01 -27.41 -15.43
CA ALA A 947 -21.85 -27.99 -16.08
C ALA A 947 -20.63 -27.06 -16.05
N SER A 948 -19.46 -27.63 -16.31
CA SER A 948 -18.23 -26.85 -16.51
C SER A 948 -18.30 -26.04 -17.80
N ALA A 949 -17.58 -24.92 -17.87
CA ALA A 949 -17.45 -24.15 -19.10
C ALA A 949 -16.88 -24.97 -20.25
N VAL A 950 -17.35 -24.68 -21.46
CA VAL A 950 -17.02 -25.41 -22.68
C VAL A 950 -16.51 -24.47 -23.78
N ASP A 951 -17.17 -23.34 -24.07
CA ASP A 951 -16.66 -22.27 -24.94
C ASP A 951 -16.09 -21.08 -24.16
N LEU A 952 -16.71 -20.73 -23.02
CA LEU A 952 -16.25 -19.62 -22.20
C LEU A 952 -14.96 -20.01 -21.45
N SER A 953 -13.99 -19.09 -21.39
CA SER A 953 -12.71 -19.33 -20.71
C SER A 953 -12.84 -19.22 -19.18
N ARG A 954 -13.41 -20.26 -18.55
CA ARG A 954 -13.63 -20.36 -17.10
C ARG A 954 -13.11 -21.70 -16.54
N PRO A 955 -11.79 -21.98 -16.60
CA PRO A 955 -11.23 -23.28 -16.24
C PRO A 955 -11.53 -23.65 -14.79
N GLY A 956 -12.13 -24.82 -14.61
CA GLY A 956 -12.44 -25.37 -13.28
C GLY A 956 -13.73 -24.84 -12.64
N LEU A 957 -14.40 -23.85 -13.23
CA LEU A 957 -15.68 -23.31 -12.77
C LEU A 957 -16.85 -24.11 -13.36
N VAL A 958 -17.84 -24.44 -12.51
CA VAL A 958 -19.08 -25.12 -12.88
C VAL A 958 -20.21 -24.13 -12.64
N GLY A 959 -20.99 -23.77 -13.65
CA GLY A 959 -21.92 -22.66 -13.46
C GLY A 959 -22.88 -22.34 -14.58
N TRP A 960 -23.13 -23.26 -15.52
CA TRP A 960 -24.17 -23.05 -16.55
C TRP A 960 -24.98 -24.32 -16.83
N THR A 961 -26.25 -24.17 -17.21
CA THR A 961 -27.07 -25.25 -17.74
C THR A 961 -28.13 -24.76 -18.71
N ARG A 962 -28.57 -25.64 -19.61
CA ARG A 962 -29.78 -25.43 -20.44
C ARG A 962 -30.98 -26.21 -19.94
N THR A 963 -30.81 -27.01 -18.89
CA THR A 963 -31.91 -27.69 -18.24
C THR A 963 -32.83 -26.63 -17.64
N THR A 964 -34.07 -26.58 -18.10
CA THR A 964 -35.08 -25.68 -17.56
C THR A 964 -35.65 -26.25 -16.26
N PRO A 965 -36.19 -25.39 -15.37
CA PRO A 965 -37.03 -25.85 -14.29
C PRO A 965 -38.24 -26.63 -14.80
N GLY A 966 -38.86 -27.43 -13.93
CA GLY A 966 -39.97 -28.30 -14.30
C GLY A 966 -41.10 -27.56 -15.02
N GLY A 967 -41.42 -27.96 -16.25
CA GLY A 967 -42.52 -27.38 -17.04
C GLY A 967 -42.21 -26.07 -17.77
N TRP A 968 -41.02 -25.48 -17.57
CA TRP A 968 -40.55 -24.34 -18.34
C TRP A 968 -39.89 -24.78 -19.65
N THR A 969 -39.93 -23.93 -20.67
CA THR A 969 -39.34 -24.21 -21.98
C THR A 969 -38.58 -23.02 -22.53
N VAL A 970 -37.44 -23.27 -23.19
CA VAL A 970 -36.71 -22.27 -23.99
C VAL A 970 -36.91 -22.58 -25.46
N THR A 971 -37.36 -21.59 -26.23
CA THR A 971 -37.54 -21.69 -27.68
C THR A 971 -36.68 -20.65 -28.38
N ASN A 972 -35.73 -21.11 -29.20
CA ASN A 972 -34.93 -20.26 -30.06
C ASN A 972 -35.58 -20.15 -31.44
N ALA A 973 -35.56 -18.96 -32.05
CA ALA A 973 -36.08 -18.79 -33.40
C ALA A 973 -35.32 -19.70 -34.39
N PRO A 974 -35.98 -20.30 -35.39
CA PRO A 974 -35.30 -21.14 -36.38
C PRO A 974 -34.18 -20.41 -37.14
N THR A 975 -34.25 -19.08 -37.20
CA THR A 975 -33.27 -18.21 -37.84
C THR A 975 -32.12 -17.78 -36.93
N MET A 976 -32.14 -18.13 -35.65
CA MET A 976 -31.07 -17.82 -34.69
C MET A 976 -29.90 -18.79 -34.89
N PRO A 977 -28.72 -18.33 -35.33
CA PRO A 977 -27.59 -19.22 -35.59
C PRO A 977 -26.99 -19.81 -34.31
N GLN A 978 -26.12 -20.81 -34.47
CA GLN A 978 -25.35 -21.35 -33.35
C GLN A 978 -24.16 -20.43 -33.02
N GLY A 979 -24.02 -20.05 -31.75
CA GLY A 979 -22.94 -19.26 -31.16
C GLY A 979 -22.32 -19.96 -29.95
N THR A 980 -21.94 -19.19 -28.94
CA THR A 980 -21.39 -19.72 -27.67
C THR A 980 -22.37 -20.70 -27.03
N ARG A 981 -21.92 -21.94 -26.76
CA ARG A 981 -22.81 -23.00 -26.25
C ARG A 981 -23.46 -22.60 -24.94
N GLU A 982 -22.71 -22.01 -24.03
CA GLU A 982 -23.20 -21.60 -22.72
C GLU A 982 -24.32 -20.56 -22.76
N LEU A 983 -24.49 -19.87 -23.89
CA LEU A 983 -25.39 -18.73 -24.06
C LEU A 983 -26.26 -18.88 -25.32
N GLN A 984 -26.52 -20.13 -25.73
CA GLN A 984 -27.37 -20.41 -26.89
C GLN A 984 -28.86 -20.22 -26.55
N GLY A 985 -29.30 -18.96 -26.55
CA GLY A 985 -30.62 -18.56 -26.09
C GLY A 985 -30.66 -18.31 -24.60
N TRP A 986 -31.84 -18.40 -23.98
CA TRP A 986 -31.96 -18.38 -22.53
C TRP A 986 -31.25 -19.57 -21.90
N THR A 987 -30.40 -19.29 -20.91
CA THR A 987 -29.63 -20.28 -20.15
C THR A 987 -29.64 -19.92 -18.67
N PHE A 988 -29.34 -20.88 -17.81
CA PHE A 988 -29.33 -20.68 -16.36
C PHE A 988 -27.89 -20.70 -15.87
N LEU A 989 -27.46 -19.58 -15.30
CA LEU A 989 -26.07 -19.33 -14.94
C LEU A 989 -25.96 -19.01 -13.45
N SER A 990 -24.95 -19.56 -12.80
CA SER A 990 -24.54 -19.04 -11.49
C SER A 990 -23.95 -17.63 -11.69
N LYS A 991 -24.26 -16.67 -10.81
CA LYS A 991 -23.68 -15.33 -10.77
C LYS A 991 -22.15 -15.31 -10.93
N GLN A 992 -21.39 -16.16 -10.24
CA GLN A 992 -19.93 -16.29 -10.34
C GLN A 992 -19.44 -16.70 -11.73
N PHE A 993 -20.25 -17.43 -12.48
CA PHE A 993 -19.95 -17.85 -13.84
C PHE A 993 -20.22 -16.73 -14.85
N TRP A 994 -21.28 -15.96 -14.63
CA TRP A 994 -21.70 -14.88 -15.52
C TRP A 994 -21.02 -13.52 -15.25
N PHE A 995 -20.73 -13.18 -14.00
CA PHE A 995 -20.25 -11.86 -13.54
C PHE A 995 -18.81 -11.45 -13.88
N PRO A 996 -17.80 -12.34 -14.03
CA PRO A 996 -16.40 -11.93 -14.22
C PRO A 996 -16.06 -11.30 -15.60
N ALA A 997 -17.05 -10.99 -16.44
CA ALA A 997 -16.87 -10.41 -17.78
C ALA A 997 -16.93 -8.87 -17.81
N GLY A 998 -17.22 -8.18 -16.69
CA GLY A 998 -17.45 -6.73 -16.65
C GLY A 998 -18.92 -6.38 -16.91
N GLN A 999 -19.20 -5.21 -17.49
CA GLN A 999 -20.54 -4.84 -18.03
C GLN A 999 -21.66 -4.63 -17.00
N ASP A 1000 -21.34 -4.29 -15.75
CA ASP A 1000 -22.29 -4.08 -14.65
C ASP A 1000 -23.10 -5.31 -14.22
N ARG A 1001 -22.81 -6.51 -14.75
CA ARG A 1001 -23.43 -7.79 -14.34
C ARG A 1001 -23.40 -8.00 -12.81
N PRO A 1002 -22.31 -7.68 -12.07
CA PRO A 1002 -22.28 -7.79 -10.61
C PRO A 1002 -23.30 -6.91 -9.86
N ASN A 1003 -23.87 -5.89 -10.51
CA ASN A 1003 -24.84 -4.99 -9.89
C ASN A 1003 -26.23 -5.61 -9.79
N PHE A 1004 -26.48 -6.82 -10.31
CA PHE A 1004 -27.75 -7.54 -10.11
C PHE A 1004 -27.88 -8.12 -8.69
N SER A 1005 -27.80 -7.27 -7.67
CA SER A 1005 -27.78 -7.67 -6.26
C SER A 1005 -29.08 -8.29 -5.76
N ARG A 1006 -30.19 -8.12 -6.49
CA ARG A 1006 -31.50 -8.73 -6.18
C ARG A 1006 -31.59 -10.19 -6.63
N SER A 1007 -30.68 -10.66 -7.47
CA SER A 1007 -30.63 -12.09 -7.81
C SER A 1007 -30.02 -12.94 -6.70
N LEU A 1008 -30.45 -14.18 -6.63
CA LEU A 1008 -29.91 -15.24 -5.79
C LEU A 1008 -29.20 -16.26 -6.69
N GLY A 1009 -28.27 -17.02 -6.11
CA GLY A 1009 -27.59 -18.18 -6.69
C GLY A 1009 -27.56 -18.30 -8.21
N ILE A 1010 -28.63 -18.82 -8.80
CA ILE A 1010 -28.79 -19.09 -10.24
C ILE A 1010 -29.76 -18.09 -10.88
N VAL A 1011 -29.30 -17.45 -11.97
CA VAL A 1011 -30.07 -16.50 -12.76
C VAL A 1011 -30.39 -17.05 -14.15
N ALA A 1012 -31.58 -16.75 -14.67
CA ALA A 1012 -31.88 -16.96 -16.08
C ALA A 1012 -31.32 -15.79 -16.91
N VAL A 1013 -30.53 -16.10 -17.93
CA VAL A 1013 -29.77 -15.12 -18.72
C VAL A 1013 -29.94 -15.36 -20.21
N ALA A 1014 -30.28 -14.31 -20.95
CA ALA A 1014 -30.13 -14.20 -22.39
C ALA A 1014 -29.06 -13.14 -22.68
N ASP A 1015 -27.87 -13.57 -23.10
CA ASP A 1015 -26.70 -12.72 -23.32
C ASP A 1015 -26.30 -12.79 -24.80
N ALA A 1016 -26.64 -11.76 -25.55
CA ALA A 1016 -26.40 -11.75 -27.00
C ALA A 1016 -24.94 -11.37 -27.32
N ASP A 1017 -24.25 -10.71 -26.39
CA ASP A 1017 -22.87 -10.24 -26.52
C ASP A 1017 -21.92 -11.44 -26.48
N ASP A 1018 -21.87 -12.10 -25.33
CA ASP A 1018 -21.01 -13.27 -25.13
C ASP A 1018 -21.48 -14.46 -26.01
N TRP A 1019 -22.74 -14.49 -26.49
CA TRP A 1019 -23.18 -15.46 -27.51
C TRP A 1019 -22.48 -15.26 -28.87
N ASP A 1020 -22.21 -14.01 -29.25
CA ASP A 1020 -21.59 -13.68 -30.54
C ASP A 1020 -20.08 -13.93 -30.56
N ASP A 1021 -19.44 -13.94 -29.40
CA ASP A 1021 -17.99 -14.11 -29.25
C ASP A 1021 -17.45 -15.43 -29.81
N THR A 1022 -18.29 -16.47 -29.88
CA THR A 1022 -17.92 -17.74 -30.51
C THR A 1022 -18.41 -17.80 -31.96
N GLY A 1023 -17.56 -17.32 -32.88
CA GLY A 1023 -17.76 -17.50 -34.32
C GLY A 1023 -18.73 -16.51 -34.98
N SER A 1024 -19.02 -15.38 -34.32
CA SER A 1024 -19.79 -14.24 -34.83
C SER A 1024 -21.11 -14.62 -35.53
N PRO A 1025 -21.99 -15.43 -34.90
CA PRO A 1025 -23.30 -15.81 -35.43
C PRO A 1025 -24.18 -14.61 -35.84
N SER A 1026 -24.02 -13.44 -35.24
CA SER A 1026 -24.74 -12.19 -35.58
C SER A 1026 -24.56 -11.75 -37.04
N SER A 1027 -23.49 -12.21 -37.70
CA SER A 1027 -23.26 -12.02 -39.14
C SER A 1027 -24.22 -12.82 -40.04
N ARG A 1028 -24.88 -13.85 -39.50
CA ARG A 1028 -25.74 -14.81 -40.23
C ARG A 1028 -27.20 -14.77 -39.80
N GLY A 1029 -27.52 -14.15 -38.66
CA GLY A 1029 -28.86 -14.05 -38.11
C GLY A 1029 -28.85 -13.16 -36.86
N ARG A 1030 -29.99 -13.07 -36.17
CA ARG A 1030 -30.10 -12.33 -34.91
C ARG A 1030 -30.38 -13.28 -33.75
N PHE A 1031 -29.93 -12.91 -32.56
CA PHE A 1031 -30.34 -13.55 -31.32
C PHE A 1031 -31.84 -13.32 -31.14
N ASP A 1032 -32.58 -14.42 -30.95
CA ASP A 1032 -34.02 -14.42 -30.73
C ASP A 1032 -34.41 -15.68 -29.95
N SER A 1033 -34.65 -15.50 -28.66
CA SER A 1033 -34.91 -16.59 -27.74
C SER A 1033 -36.01 -16.20 -26.76
N THR A 1034 -36.90 -17.16 -26.49
CA THR A 1034 -38.04 -17.00 -25.58
C THR A 1034 -37.99 -18.04 -24.47
N LEU A 1035 -38.05 -17.61 -23.22
CA LEU A 1035 -38.27 -18.44 -22.04
C LEU A 1035 -39.76 -18.39 -21.66
N THR A 1036 -40.40 -19.55 -21.56
CA THR A 1036 -41.85 -19.69 -21.37
C THR A 1036 -42.16 -20.50 -20.11
N THR A 1037 -43.10 -20.00 -19.31
CA THR A 1037 -43.61 -20.70 -18.11
C THR A 1037 -44.46 -21.91 -18.47
N PRO A 1038 -44.68 -22.86 -17.54
CA PRO A 1038 -45.80 -23.80 -17.64
C PRO A 1038 -47.15 -23.05 -17.72
N ALA A 1039 -48.19 -23.75 -18.18
CA ALA A 1039 -49.55 -23.22 -18.12
C ALA A 1039 -50.01 -23.17 -16.66
N VAL A 1040 -50.33 -21.98 -16.16
CA VAL A 1040 -50.76 -21.74 -14.78
C VAL A 1040 -52.27 -21.65 -14.73
N ALA A 1041 -52.91 -22.46 -13.89
CA ALA A 1041 -54.36 -22.45 -13.73
C ALA A 1041 -54.83 -21.15 -13.04
N ILE A 1042 -55.90 -20.55 -13.56
CA ILE A 1042 -56.47 -19.30 -13.04
C ILE A 1042 -57.64 -19.62 -12.11
N PRO A 1043 -57.66 -19.14 -10.86
CA PRO A 1043 -58.79 -19.33 -9.96
C PRO A 1043 -60.09 -18.72 -10.52
N PRO A 1044 -61.25 -19.39 -10.40
CA PRO A 1044 -62.53 -18.85 -10.86
C PRO A 1044 -62.85 -17.48 -10.24
N GLY A 1045 -63.29 -16.52 -11.06
CA GLY A 1045 -63.64 -15.16 -10.63
C GLY A 1045 -62.46 -14.18 -10.56
N THR A 1046 -61.25 -14.60 -10.91
CA THR A 1046 -60.08 -13.71 -11.01
C THR A 1046 -60.22 -12.78 -12.21
N SER A 1047 -60.21 -11.46 -11.99
CA SER A 1047 -60.29 -10.44 -13.05
C SER A 1047 -58.94 -9.81 -13.40
N THR A 1048 -57.94 -9.90 -12.50
CA THR A 1048 -56.59 -9.35 -12.65
C THR A 1048 -55.57 -10.31 -12.07
N LEU A 1049 -54.43 -10.46 -12.74
CA LEU A 1049 -53.26 -11.18 -12.26
C LEU A 1049 -52.08 -10.22 -12.10
N HIS A 1050 -51.17 -10.56 -11.19
CA HIS A 1050 -49.97 -9.79 -10.87
C HIS A 1050 -48.71 -10.65 -11.10
N LEU A 1051 -47.80 -10.16 -11.94
CA LEU A 1051 -46.51 -10.78 -12.23
C LEU A 1051 -45.39 -9.94 -11.63
N GLY A 1052 -44.58 -10.56 -10.78
CA GLY A 1052 -43.38 -9.98 -10.20
C GLY A 1052 -42.14 -10.77 -10.56
N PHE A 1053 -41.04 -10.11 -10.91
CA PHE A 1053 -39.72 -10.75 -11.10
C PHE A 1053 -38.59 -9.74 -10.92
N ASP A 1054 -37.44 -10.21 -10.43
CA ASP A 1054 -36.23 -9.40 -10.41
C ASP A 1054 -35.62 -9.35 -11.81
N SER A 1055 -35.22 -8.16 -12.26
CA SER A 1055 -34.76 -7.92 -13.63
C SER A 1055 -33.46 -7.13 -13.65
N HIS A 1056 -32.57 -7.49 -14.57
CA HIS A 1056 -31.35 -6.77 -14.88
C HIS A 1056 -31.12 -6.74 -16.39
N TYR A 1057 -31.53 -5.65 -17.01
CA TYR A 1057 -31.49 -5.44 -18.46
C TYR A 1057 -30.57 -4.28 -18.82
N ARG A 1058 -29.69 -4.52 -19.80
CA ARG A 1058 -28.83 -3.49 -20.40
C ARG A 1058 -29.19 -3.30 -21.86
N GLN A 1059 -29.26 -2.05 -22.29
CA GLN A 1059 -29.76 -1.65 -23.59
C GLN A 1059 -28.63 -1.24 -24.55
N GLU A 1060 -28.61 -1.85 -25.72
CA GLU A 1060 -27.87 -1.36 -26.89
C GLU A 1060 -28.68 -1.57 -28.17
N SER A 1061 -28.44 -0.76 -29.20
CA SER A 1061 -29.19 -0.89 -30.45
C SER A 1061 -28.42 -1.76 -31.45
N PRO A 1062 -29.07 -2.67 -32.21
CA PRO A 1062 -30.47 -3.07 -32.13
C PRO A 1062 -30.65 -4.19 -31.08
N GLN A 1063 -31.52 -4.02 -30.09
CA GLN A 1063 -31.87 -5.05 -29.10
C GLN A 1063 -33.24 -4.71 -28.52
N GLU A 1064 -34.11 -5.70 -28.44
CA GLU A 1064 -35.43 -5.55 -27.83
C GLU A 1064 -35.73 -6.71 -26.88
N ALA A 1065 -36.40 -6.40 -25.78
CA ALA A 1065 -36.91 -7.39 -24.84
C ALA A 1065 -38.40 -7.18 -24.61
N GLU A 1066 -39.17 -8.26 -24.46
CA GLU A 1066 -40.60 -8.16 -24.15
C GLU A 1066 -41.07 -9.27 -23.22
N VAL A 1067 -42.11 -8.95 -22.44
CA VAL A 1067 -42.90 -9.94 -21.72
C VAL A 1067 -44.29 -9.99 -22.34
N THR A 1068 -44.74 -11.18 -22.71
CA THR A 1068 -46.11 -11.42 -23.18
C THR A 1068 -46.82 -12.45 -22.31
N VAL A 1069 -48.13 -12.26 -22.15
CA VAL A 1069 -49.02 -13.20 -21.46
C VAL A 1069 -49.99 -13.82 -22.45
N GLU A 1070 -50.09 -15.14 -22.44
CA GLU A 1070 -50.91 -15.91 -23.39
C GLU A 1070 -51.95 -16.72 -22.62
N PHE A 1071 -53.23 -16.43 -22.86
CA PHE A 1071 -54.35 -17.11 -22.23
C PHE A 1071 -54.88 -18.22 -23.15
N ASP A 1072 -55.44 -19.28 -22.57
CA ASP A 1072 -56.16 -20.33 -23.33
C ASP A 1072 -57.42 -19.83 -24.03
N ALA A 1073 -58.05 -18.77 -23.50
CA ALA A 1073 -59.12 -18.03 -24.14
C ALA A 1073 -58.73 -16.56 -24.30
N GLY A 1074 -58.03 -16.25 -25.39
CA GLY A 1074 -57.55 -14.90 -25.72
C GLY A 1074 -56.30 -14.94 -26.61
N GLY A 1075 -55.91 -13.81 -27.18
CA GLY A 1075 -54.61 -13.68 -27.87
C GLY A 1075 -53.49 -13.32 -26.90
N ALA A 1076 -52.24 -13.51 -27.31
CA ALA A 1076 -51.07 -13.05 -26.56
C ALA A 1076 -51.10 -11.52 -26.40
N THR A 1077 -50.89 -11.04 -25.18
CA THR A 1077 -50.87 -9.61 -24.83
C THR A 1077 -49.48 -9.24 -24.34
N ARG A 1078 -48.89 -8.17 -24.90
CA ARG A 1078 -47.61 -7.64 -24.43
C ARG A 1078 -47.82 -6.76 -23.21
N VAL A 1079 -47.14 -7.10 -22.11
CA VAL A 1079 -47.24 -6.42 -20.81
C VAL A 1079 -45.97 -5.63 -20.46
N LEU A 1080 -44.85 -5.91 -21.14
CA LEU A 1080 -43.60 -5.15 -21.02
C LEU A 1080 -42.88 -5.13 -22.36
N HIS A 1081 -42.27 -4.00 -22.70
CA HIS A 1081 -41.43 -3.85 -23.89
C HIS A 1081 -40.25 -2.94 -23.59
N TYR A 1082 -39.03 -3.43 -23.72
CA TYR A 1082 -37.80 -2.66 -23.67
C TYR A 1082 -37.20 -2.53 -25.07
N SER A 1083 -36.78 -1.32 -25.43
CA SER A 1083 -36.05 -1.06 -26.66
C SER A 1083 -35.17 0.19 -26.54
N SER A 1084 -34.36 0.47 -27.56
CA SER A 1084 -33.52 1.68 -27.61
C SER A 1084 -34.30 2.96 -27.96
N ALA A 1085 -35.60 2.87 -28.27
CA ALA A 1085 -36.42 4.03 -28.59
C ALA A 1085 -36.58 4.97 -27.38
N ALA A 1086 -36.52 6.28 -27.60
CA ALA A 1086 -36.65 7.26 -26.52
C ALA A 1086 -38.08 7.34 -25.93
N SER A 1087 -39.08 6.77 -26.58
CA SER A 1087 -40.47 6.72 -26.12
C SER A 1087 -41.23 5.56 -26.78
N GLY A 1088 -42.39 5.18 -26.21
CA GLY A 1088 -43.24 4.10 -26.73
C GLY A 1088 -42.87 2.70 -26.24
N ASN A 1089 -41.96 2.62 -25.27
CA ASN A 1089 -41.51 1.41 -24.58
C ASN A 1089 -41.52 1.67 -23.06
N THR A 1090 -41.30 0.62 -22.27
CA THR A 1090 -41.32 0.65 -20.80
C THR A 1090 -40.03 1.24 -20.21
N ASN A 1091 -38.92 1.24 -20.94
CA ASN A 1091 -37.61 1.69 -20.44
C ASN A 1091 -37.15 3.08 -20.93
N ASN A 1092 -37.90 3.76 -21.81
CA ASN A 1092 -37.52 5.05 -22.42
C ASN A 1092 -36.09 5.05 -23.00
N GLY A 1093 -35.65 3.93 -23.57
CA GLY A 1093 -34.31 3.78 -24.14
C GLY A 1093 -33.18 3.64 -23.12
N GLN A 1094 -33.49 3.47 -21.83
CA GLN A 1094 -32.50 3.38 -20.75
C GLN A 1094 -32.30 1.93 -20.26
N ASP A 1095 -31.18 1.70 -19.59
CA ASP A 1095 -30.91 0.48 -18.84
C ASP A 1095 -31.94 0.29 -17.71
N GLN A 1096 -32.32 -0.96 -17.42
CA GLN A 1096 -33.26 -1.33 -16.35
C GLN A 1096 -32.58 -2.35 -15.43
N GLN A 1097 -31.66 -1.86 -14.60
CA GLN A 1097 -30.77 -2.69 -13.82
C GLN A 1097 -31.29 -2.89 -12.39
N ASN A 1098 -31.29 -4.15 -11.95
CA ASN A 1098 -31.47 -4.53 -10.54
C ASN A 1098 -32.79 -4.03 -9.93
N GLN A 1099 -33.90 -4.28 -10.61
CA GLN A 1099 -35.23 -3.82 -10.21
C GLN A 1099 -36.17 -4.99 -9.94
N LEU A 1100 -37.09 -4.83 -8.99
CA LEU A 1100 -38.32 -5.63 -9.01
C LEU A 1100 -39.22 -5.06 -10.10
N VAL A 1101 -39.51 -5.86 -11.12
CA VAL A 1101 -40.58 -5.55 -12.07
C VAL A 1101 -41.88 -6.08 -11.50
N ASP A 1102 -42.87 -5.21 -11.33
CA ASP A 1102 -44.23 -5.55 -10.89
C ASP A 1102 -45.23 -5.10 -11.97
N LEU A 1103 -45.97 -6.06 -12.52
CA LEU A 1103 -46.90 -5.86 -13.63
C LEU A 1103 -48.27 -6.44 -13.26
N SER A 1104 -49.33 -5.70 -13.58
CA SER A 1104 -50.71 -6.20 -13.47
C SER A 1104 -51.38 -6.26 -14.84
N PHE A 1105 -52.14 -7.32 -15.12
CA PHE A 1105 -52.86 -7.48 -16.37
C PHE A 1105 -54.24 -8.13 -16.18
N ALA A 1106 -55.19 -7.74 -17.02
CA ALA A 1106 -56.56 -8.22 -16.94
C ALA A 1106 -56.68 -9.66 -17.47
N VAL A 1107 -57.55 -10.45 -16.83
CA VAL A 1107 -57.88 -11.81 -17.27
C VAL A 1107 -59.07 -11.75 -18.23
N PRO A 1108 -58.94 -12.24 -19.48
CA PRO A 1108 -60.06 -12.32 -20.41
C PRO A 1108 -61.19 -13.21 -19.89
N SER A 1109 -62.43 -12.86 -20.22
CA SER A 1109 -63.60 -13.66 -19.84
C SER A 1109 -63.51 -15.07 -20.43
N GLY A 1110 -63.55 -16.08 -19.56
CA GLY A 1110 -63.50 -17.50 -19.94
C GLY A 1110 -62.10 -18.11 -20.00
N ALA A 1111 -61.04 -17.34 -19.74
CA ALA A 1111 -59.69 -17.90 -19.61
C ALA A 1111 -59.57 -18.76 -18.34
N THR A 1112 -59.00 -19.95 -18.47
CA THR A 1112 -58.78 -20.89 -17.36
C THR A 1112 -57.30 -21.14 -17.09
N SER A 1113 -56.41 -20.73 -17.99
CA SER A 1113 -54.96 -20.83 -17.83
C SER A 1113 -54.21 -19.70 -18.53
N VAL A 1114 -53.00 -19.41 -18.06
CA VAL A 1114 -52.09 -18.41 -18.63
C VAL A 1114 -50.66 -18.93 -18.71
N ARG A 1115 -49.91 -18.49 -19.74
CA ARG A 1115 -48.45 -18.62 -19.85
C ARG A 1115 -47.82 -17.23 -19.90
N VAL A 1116 -46.61 -17.11 -19.37
CA VAL A 1116 -45.78 -15.91 -19.47
C VAL A 1116 -44.55 -16.22 -20.32
N ASN A 1117 -44.24 -15.35 -21.27
CA ASN A 1117 -43.12 -15.48 -22.19
C ASN A 1117 -42.17 -14.30 -22.02
N PHE A 1118 -40.89 -14.58 -21.74
CA PHE A 1118 -39.80 -13.60 -21.67
C PHE A 1118 -38.94 -13.75 -22.92
N ARG A 1119 -38.92 -12.73 -23.78
CA ARG A 1119 -38.23 -12.80 -25.08
C ARG A 1119 -37.18 -11.71 -25.20
N LEU A 1120 -35.95 -12.09 -25.58
CA LEU A 1120 -34.91 -11.18 -26.05
C LEU A 1120 -34.72 -11.44 -27.55
N PHE A 1121 -34.87 -10.40 -28.37
CA PHE A 1121 -34.86 -10.55 -29.83
C PHE A 1121 -34.27 -9.33 -30.53
N ASN A 1122 -34.07 -9.48 -31.84
CA ASN A 1122 -33.47 -8.46 -32.71
C ASN A 1122 -32.04 -8.05 -32.31
N ALA A 1123 -31.33 -8.87 -31.53
CA ALA A 1123 -29.99 -8.57 -31.03
C ALA A 1123 -28.88 -9.18 -31.91
N GLY A 1124 -27.80 -8.43 -32.09
CA GLY A 1124 -26.53 -8.88 -32.68
C GLY A 1124 -25.51 -9.17 -31.59
N ASN A 1125 -24.31 -8.60 -31.71
CA ASN A 1125 -23.36 -8.49 -30.60
C ASN A 1125 -23.76 -7.28 -29.75
N ASN A 1126 -24.78 -7.46 -28.91
CA ASN A 1126 -25.37 -6.44 -28.03
C ASN A 1126 -25.47 -6.99 -26.62
N TRP A 1127 -25.72 -6.18 -25.58
CA TRP A 1127 -25.73 -6.61 -24.17
C TRP A 1127 -26.64 -7.81 -23.80
N PHE A 1128 -27.51 -7.69 -22.80
CA PHE A 1128 -28.14 -8.86 -22.20
C PHE A 1128 -29.41 -8.52 -21.43
N TRP A 1129 -30.16 -9.57 -21.11
CA TRP A 1129 -31.23 -9.56 -20.13
C TRP A 1129 -31.10 -10.74 -19.17
N ALA A 1130 -31.11 -10.45 -17.86
CA ALA A 1130 -31.20 -11.46 -16.82
C ALA A 1130 -32.44 -11.25 -15.95
N ILE A 1131 -33.05 -12.36 -15.50
CA ILE A 1131 -34.20 -12.37 -14.60
C ILE A 1131 -34.06 -13.42 -13.49
N ASP A 1132 -34.76 -13.20 -12.38
CA ASP A 1132 -34.79 -14.09 -11.22
C ASP A 1132 -36.09 -13.92 -10.39
N ASN A 1133 -36.39 -14.83 -9.45
CA ASN A 1133 -37.49 -14.78 -8.48
C ASN A 1133 -38.88 -14.47 -9.09
N VAL A 1134 -39.28 -15.24 -10.11
CA VAL A 1134 -40.52 -15.05 -10.86
C VAL A 1134 -41.73 -15.52 -10.04
N ARG A 1135 -42.73 -14.65 -9.86
CA ARG A 1135 -43.94 -14.87 -9.06
C ARG A 1135 -45.20 -14.42 -9.80
N LEU A 1136 -46.23 -15.26 -9.84
CA LEU A 1136 -47.56 -14.93 -10.41
C LEU A 1136 -48.65 -15.14 -9.36
N GLY A 1137 -49.41 -14.09 -9.04
CA GLY A 1137 -50.44 -14.14 -7.99
C GLY A 1137 -51.76 -13.46 -8.37
N THR A 1138 -52.78 -13.68 -7.54
CA THR A 1138 -54.08 -12.99 -7.60
C THR A 1138 -54.09 -11.65 -6.85
N GLY A 1139 -52.96 -11.26 -6.24
CA GLY A 1139 -52.76 -9.98 -5.58
C GLY A 1139 -51.34 -9.43 -5.81
N PRO A 1140 -51.07 -8.16 -5.45
CA PRO A 1140 -49.79 -7.50 -5.72
C PRO A 1140 -48.57 -8.26 -5.17
N ILE A 1141 -47.46 -8.24 -5.91
CA ILE A 1141 -46.20 -8.85 -5.50
C ILE A 1141 -45.34 -7.81 -4.77
N ASN A 1142 -44.78 -8.16 -3.61
CA ASN A 1142 -43.93 -7.27 -2.83
C ASN A 1142 -42.57 -7.92 -2.50
N ASP A 1143 -41.72 -7.13 -1.84
CA ASP A 1143 -40.34 -7.50 -1.47
C ASP A 1143 -40.21 -8.23 -0.13
N ALA A 1144 -41.34 -8.58 0.53
CA ALA A 1144 -41.35 -9.22 1.83
C ALA A 1144 -40.88 -10.68 1.82
#